data_AF-A0A9P3LHZ3-F1
#
_entry.id   AF-A0A9P3LHZ3-F1
#
_cell.length_a   1.000
_cell.length_b   1.000
_cell.length_c   1.000
_cell.angle_alpha   90.00
_cell.angle_beta   90.00
_cell.angle_gamma   90.00
#
_symmetry.space_group_name_H-M   'P 1'
#
loop_
_entity.id
_entity.type
_entity.pdbx_description
1 polymer ?
#
loop_
_entity_poly.entity_id
_entity_poly.type
_entity_poly.pdbx_seq_one_letter_code
_entity_poly.pdbx_strand_id
1 'polypeptide(L)'
;MTLNLPTPSSFPAFPFTPYDIQLGLMRHLYENIENRRVTVVESPTGTGKTLSLLCASLTWLRDEQDRARKGKISADEEQEVMDWVLAQTLERKRRQLEAEEMEYAERLAEARKREAVMRRAAKGRVRKRMKAEAEKENVGRIDFEDSAFLPDSIDGAAQQDEDDNISPAVRALMQKLEKSKAATSSSTTEAEPTCTKIYYTSRTHSQLAQVLHELRKLNISLSPSSVVSFHRDTDGTAAPSSSCTDPSRKRGLEGDEDEDEPPAVDVRTVSLASRKQLCVNEKLKGKKTDLDEACRQLLSEKGEKRCPYLPPADEETRMLDLRDQILATPKDIESLVQTAQESRTCPYFGSRRAIAQAQLVLLPYNLLLQKTAREAMGIDLTGQVIVVDEAHNLVSTLLALSTVALPLRTLATALAQLSIYLDKFRTRLSTAHALHLRRLVALLEALVRFAEEWRAGGTSAASAPGPEKAASRKPREPGAEVLTSGELMGRLGRRVAGVNLLEIETYLRASKVARKIAGYCAQAMEKAAGQDPKKLAKLARLGAATPPLHVVENFIVALTAASDDGRVTLSIVNGEVEIKYQHLNPATYFQEVVETARAVVLAGGTMSPISDVTNQLFPFVPAERLTTFSCGHIVPPASLQTLVVKKGPKGSAMQFKFDSRNDQNLMAELGQVLFNFASLVPAGMVVFVPSYGFLNTVMGVWEKSGLLERLRSKKKVFTEPQESSDVETVLREYAAEVHSARTSADGPKKRGALLFAVVGAKLSEGLNFADDLARAVVIVGLPFANLASPELRERMAYVNRAQQRRGGAPAQGAKDAGTELYENMCMKAVNQSIGRAIRHRGDWASLVLLDARYAAPRIQNKLPKWIGRNVAVAETFGEAVREMGRFYRERRAAA
;
A
#
# COMPACT_ATOMS: atom_id res chain seq x y z
N MET A 1 -40.41 -1.95 12.74
CA MET A 1 -40.04 -0.86 11.81
C MET A 1 -38.78 -1.28 11.06
N THR A 2 -38.63 -0.95 9.77
CA THR A 2 -37.48 -1.43 8.96
C THR A 2 -36.15 -0.99 9.57
N LEU A 3 -35.38 -1.95 10.09
CA LEU A 3 -34.08 -1.75 10.75
C LEU A 3 -32.97 -1.20 9.82
N ASN A 4 -33.27 -0.84 8.57
CA ASN A 4 -32.29 -0.47 7.54
C ASN A 4 -32.21 1.07 7.41
N LEU A 5 -31.01 1.64 7.43
CA LEU A 5 -30.82 3.08 7.27
C LEU A 5 -31.16 3.51 5.83
N PRO A 6 -32.05 4.50 5.62
CA PRO A 6 -32.37 4.97 4.28
C PRO A 6 -31.18 5.73 3.68
N THR A 7 -30.88 5.47 2.40
CA THR A 7 -29.79 6.16 1.70
C THR A 7 -30.06 7.67 1.62
N PRO A 8 -29.15 8.53 2.13
CA PRO A 8 -29.32 9.98 2.11
C PRO A 8 -29.40 10.53 0.68
N SER A 9 -30.33 11.46 0.45
CA SER A 9 -30.42 12.19 -0.82
C SER A 9 -29.34 13.27 -0.94
N SER A 10 -28.86 13.81 0.18
CA SER A 10 -27.80 14.81 0.26
C SER A 10 -26.73 14.43 1.29
N PHE A 11 -25.51 14.96 1.10
CA PHE A 11 -24.37 14.74 1.98
C PHE A 11 -23.86 16.10 2.49
N PRO A 12 -24.47 16.67 3.55
CA PRO A 12 -24.11 18.01 4.05
C PRO A 12 -22.69 18.09 4.62
N ALA A 13 -22.10 16.95 4.98
CA ALA A 13 -20.70 16.86 5.40
C ALA A 13 -19.70 17.13 4.27
N PHE A 14 -20.15 17.07 3.01
CA PHE A 14 -19.30 17.35 1.86
C PHE A 14 -19.04 18.87 1.77
N PRO A 15 -17.79 19.33 1.73
CA PRO A 15 -17.45 20.75 1.92
C PRO A 15 -17.78 21.67 0.74
N PHE A 16 -18.07 21.10 -0.42
CA PHE A 16 -18.34 21.84 -1.65
C PHE A 16 -19.73 21.47 -2.17
N THR A 17 -20.17 22.10 -3.26
CA THR A 17 -21.31 21.57 -4.01
C THR A 17 -20.85 20.31 -4.75
N PRO A 18 -21.34 19.11 -4.39
CA PRO A 18 -20.87 17.87 -5.00
C PRO A 18 -21.36 17.77 -6.45
N TYR A 19 -20.52 17.24 -7.34
CA TYR A 19 -20.93 16.90 -8.70
C TYR A 19 -21.92 15.72 -8.69
N ASP A 20 -22.76 15.61 -9.71
CA ASP A 20 -23.72 14.48 -9.83
C ASP A 20 -23.03 13.11 -9.74
N ILE A 21 -21.83 12.99 -10.32
CA ILE A 21 -21.01 11.78 -10.25
C ILE A 21 -20.52 11.49 -8.82
N GLN A 22 -20.23 12.52 -8.03
CA GLN A 22 -19.82 12.38 -6.62
C GLN A 22 -21.01 12.01 -5.75
N LEU A 23 -22.17 12.64 -5.97
CA LEU A 23 -23.43 12.28 -5.29
C LEU A 23 -23.81 10.82 -5.58
N GLY A 24 -23.74 10.41 -6.84
CA GLY A 24 -23.99 9.02 -7.25
C GLY A 24 -23.04 8.05 -6.55
N LEU A 25 -21.74 8.37 -6.50
CA LEU A 25 -20.75 7.58 -5.78
C LEU A 25 -21.06 7.49 -4.28
N MET A 26 -21.33 8.61 -3.62
CA MET A 26 -21.58 8.64 -2.18
C MET A 26 -22.86 7.86 -1.80
N ARG A 27 -23.94 8.00 -2.58
CA ARG A 27 -25.17 7.20 -2.40
C ARG A 27 -24.92 5.71 -2.56
N HIS A 28 -24.20 5.33 -3.61
CA HIS A 28 -23.85 3.94 -3.86
C HIS A 28 -23.02 3.36 -2.72
N LEU A 29 -22.02 4.08 -2.23
CA LEU A 29 -21.20 3.63 -1.10
C LEU A 29 -22.03 3.43 0.17
N TYR A 30 -22.83 4.43 0.54
CA TYR A 30 -23.67 4.38 1.74
C TYR A 30 -24.60 3.16 1.72
N GLU A 31 -25.34 2.99 0.61
CA GLU A 31 -26.29 1.88 0.43
C GLU A 31 -25.61 0.51 0.55
N ASN A 32 -24.43 0.35 -0.05
CA ASN A 32 -23.74 -0.94 -0.04
C ASN A 32 -23.04 -1.24 1.28
N ILE A 33 -22.57 -0.22 2.01
CA ILE A 33 -22.06 -0.38 3.38
C ILE A 33 -23.19 -0.86 4.29
N GLU A 34 -24.36 -0.25 4.15
CA GLU A 34 -25.53 -0.62 4.94
C GLU A 34 -25.98 -2.06 4.66
N ASN A 35 -26.06 -2.43 3.37
CA ASN A 35 -26.46 -3.77 2.93
C ASN A 35 -25.35 -4.84 3.02
N ARG A 36 -24.22 -4.56 3.70
CA ARG A 36 -23.11 -5.51 3.95
C ARG A 36 -22.48 -6.10 2.68
N ARG A 37 -22.38 -5.29 1.63
CA ARG A 37 -21.92 -5.71 0.30
C ARG A 37 -20.43 -5.44 0.10
N VAL A 38 -19.87 -6.13 -0.90
CA VAL A 38 -18.54 -5.87 -1.47
C VAL A 38 -18.74 -4.99 -2.69
N THR A 39 -18.13 -3.80 -2.70
CA THR A 39 -18.30 -2.82 -3.77
C THR A 39 -16.99 -2.54 -4.47
N VAL A 40 -16.96 -2.63 -5.80
CA VAL A 40 -15.81 -2.22 -6.62
C VAL A 40 -16.12 -0.92 -7.35
N VAL A 41 -15.38 0.13 -6.99
CA VAL A 41 -15.54 1.48 -7.51
C VAL A 41 -14.39 1.85 -8.43
N GLU A 42 -14.73 2.22 -9.66
CA GLU A 42 -13.85 2.97 -10.55
C GLU A 42 -14.18 4.46 -10.46
N SER A 43 -13.24 5.27 -9.94
CA SER A 43 -13.39 6.72 -9.86
C SER A 43 -12.14 7.39 -10.42
N PRO A 44 -12.18 7.95 -11.64
CA PRO A 44 -11.02 8.58 -12.28
C PRO A 44 -10.37 9.67 -11.42
N THR A 45 -9.11 9.97 -11.72
CA THR A 45 -8.38 11.07 -11.07
C THR A 45 -9.13 12.39 -11.21
N GLY A 46 -9.04 13.25 -10.18
CA GLY A 46 -9.68 14.57 -10.20
C GLY A 46 -11.17 14.61 -9.86
N THR A 47 -11.82 13.45 -9.67
CA THR A 47 -13.25 13.36 -9.30
C THR A 47 -13.51 13.56 -7.80
N GLY A 48 -12.50 13.82 -6.96
CA GLY A 48 -12.66 13.91 -5.51
C GLY A 48 -12.96 12.56 -4.85
N LYS A 49 -12.38 11.47 -5.37
CA LYS A 49 -12.57 10.09 -4.89
C LYS A 49 -12.39 9.95 -3.37
N THR A 50 -11.23 10.33 -2.84
CA THR A 50 -10.91 10.21 -1.40
C THR A 50 -11.91 10.98 -0.53
N LEU A 51 -12.24 12.21 -0.91
CA LEU A 51 -13.23 13.02 -0.19
C LEU A 51 -14.63 12.38 -0.21
N SER A 52 -15.05 11.83 -1.35
CA SER A 52 -16.33 11.14 -1.50
C SER A 52 -16.38 9.84 -0.69
N LEU A 53 -15.29 9.06 -0.68
CA LEU A 53 -15.16 7.83 0.11
C LEU A 53 -15.27 8.13 1.61
N LEU A 54 -14.53 9.13 2.10
CA LEU A 54 -14.58 9.55 3.51
C LEU A 54 -15.97 10.09 3.88
N CYS A 55 -16.52 10.99 3.07
CA CYS A 55 -17.82 11.60 3.34
C CYS A 55 -18.93 10.53 3.45
N ALA A 56 -19.04 9.62 2.49
CA ALA A 56 -20.06 8.57 2.51
C ALA A 56 -19.87 7.62 3.70
N SER A 57 -18.64 7.16 3.95
CA SER A 57 -18.36 6.18 5.00
C SER A 57 -18.56 6.76 6.40
N LEU A 58 -18.11 8.00 6.63
CA LEU A 58 -18.27 8.68 7.92
C LEU A 58 -19.71 9.13 8.17
N THR A 59 -20.45 9.52 7.12
CA THR A 59 -21.89 9.81 7.24
C THR A 59 -22.63 8.56 7.66
N TRP A 60 -22.34 7.41 7.04
CA TRP A 60 -22.89 6.12 7.45
C TRP A 60 -22.52 5.78 8.89
N LEU A 61 -21.26 6.00 9.31
CA LEU A 61 -20.82 5.73 10.68
C LEU A 61 -21.56 6.58 11.72
N ARG A 62 -21.79 7.87 11.42
CA ARG A 62 -22.59 8.76 12.26
C ARG A 62 -24.01 8.21 12.43
N ASP A 63 -24.66 7.90 11.32
CA ASP A 63 -26.04 7.41 11.31
C ASP A 63 -26.15 6.04 12.00
N GLU A 64 -25.10 5.20 11.90
CA GLU A 64 -25.00 3.94 12.63
C GLU A 64 -24.81 4.13 14.13
N GLN A 65 -24.01 5.11 14.56
CA GLN A 65 -23.86 5.46 15.97
C GLN A 65 -25.17 6.00 16.54
N ASP A 66 -25.90 6.81 15.77
CA ASP A 66 -27.24 7.28 16.12
C ASP A 66 -28.24 6.11 16.21
N ARG A 67 -28.19 5.16 15.27
CA ARG A 67 -29.01 3.94 15.29
C ARG A 67 -28.66 3.06 16.48
N ALA A 68 -27.39 2.83 16.78
CA ALA A 68 -26.97 2.02 17.92
C ALA A 68 -27.39 2.64 19.25
N ARG A 69 -27.33 3.98 19.35
CA ARG A 69 -27.88 4.72 20.51
C ARG A 69 -29.39 4.54 20.63
N LYS A 70 -30.15 4.76 19.56
CA LYS A 70 -31.61 4.56 19.53
C LYS A 70 -32.04 3.09 19.71
N GLY A 71 -31.25 2.14 19.23
CA GLY A 71 -31.51 0.70 19.34
C GLY A 71 -31.28 0.17 20.76
N LYS A 72 -30.27 0.69 21.48
CA LYS A 72 -30.15 0.46 22.94
C LYS A 72 -31.39 0.98 23.69
N ILE A 73 -31.96 2.09 23.25
CA ILE A 73 -33.19 2.66 23.84
C ILE A 73 -34.41 1.77 23.55
N SER A 74 -34.56 1.24 22.33
CA SER A 74 -35.74 0.46 21.92
C SER A 74 -35.73 -1.02 22.35
N ALA A 75 -34.56 -1.68 22.45
CA ALA A 75 -34.47 -3.05 22.96
C ALA A 75 -34.87 -3.16 24.45
N ASP A 76 -34.77 -2.04 25.18
CA ASP A 76 -35.18 -1.94 26.58
C ASP A 76 -36.69 -1.57 26.73
N GLU A 77 -37.35 -1.07 25.67
CA GLU A 77 -38.78 -0.73 25.66
C GLU A 77 -39.68 -1.92 25.27
N GLU A 78 -39.20 -2.89 24.47
CA GLU A 78 -40.00 -4.06 24.05
C GLU A 78 -40.13 -5.16 25.14
N GLN A 79 -39.51 -4.96 26.31
CA GLN A 79 -39.64 -5.84 27.47
C GLN A 79 -40.73 -5.35 28.44
N GLU A 80 -41.87 -4.93 27.89
CA GLU A 80 -43.09 -4.65 28.67
C GLU A 80 -43.71 -5.99 29.12
N VAL A 81 -43.39 -6.42 30.34
CA VAL A 81 -44.33 -6.51 31.47
C VAL A 81 -43.51 -6.81 32.75
N MET A 82 -43.61 -5.89 33.72
CA MET A 82 -43.17 -5.90 35.13
C MET A 82 -41.85 -5.19 35.53
N ASP A 83 -42.10 -4.16 36.35
CA ASP A 83 -41.32 -3.64 37.48
C ASP A 83 -40.56 -2.32 37.27
N TRP A 84 -41.15 -1.24 37.80
CA TRP A 84 -40.65 0.15 37.84
C TRP A 84 -39.22 0.29 38.39
N VAL A 85 -38.77 -0.69 39.19
CA VAL A 85 -37.39 -0.81 39.70
C VAL A 85 -36.39 -1.07 38.58
N LEU A 86 -36.76 -1.84 37.55
CA LEU A 86 -35.93 -2.09 36.38
C LEU A 86 -35.80 -0.83 35.53
N ALA A 87 -36.90 -0.11 35.29
CA ALA A 87 -36.90 1.18 34.59
C ALA A 87 -36.02 2.24 35.27
N GLN A 88 -36.04 2.31 36.61
CA GLN A 88 -35.16 3.20 37.38
C GLN A 88 -33.69 2.76 37.34
N THR A 89 -33.43 1.45 37.33
CA THR A 89 -32.08 0.88 37.23
C THR A 89 -31.49 1.12 35.83
N LEU A 90 -32.33 1.04 34.79
CA LEU A 90 -31.99 1.32 33.39
C LEU A 90 -31.77 2.81 33.15
N GLU A 91 -32.63 3.68 33.70
CA GLU A 91 -32.42 5.14 33.70
C GLU A 91 -31.09 5.52 34.38
N ARG A 92 -30.73 4.82 35.46
CA ARG A 92 -29.45 5.02 36.15
C ARG A 92 -28.26 4.57 35.31
N LYS A 93 -28.36 3.41 34.64
CA LYS A 93 -27.34 2.95 33.67
C LYS A 93 -27.23 3.85 32.45
N ARG A 94 -28.35 4.40 31.96
CA ARG A 94 -28.40 5.39 30.88
C ARG A 94 -27.63 6.64 31.28
N ARG A 95 -27.93 7.22 32.44
CA ARG A 95 -27.22 8.38 32.97
C ARG A 95 -25.74 8.09 33.23
N GLN A 96 -25.39 6.85 33.60
CA GLN A 96 -23.99 6.44 33.76
C GLN A 96 -23.26 6.40 32.42
N LEU A 97 -23.79 5.71 31.41
CA LEU A 97 -23.18 5.65 30.08
C LEU A 97 -23.11 7.03 29.40
N GLU A 98 -24.17 7.83 29.51
CA GLU A 98 -24.19 9.20 29.00
C GLU A 98 -23.20 10.10 29.76
N ALA A 99 -23.10 9.95 31.09
CA ALA A 99 -22.10 10.67 31.88
C ALA A 99 -20.68 10.24 31.54
N GLU A 100 -20.43 8.96 31.31
CA GLU A 100 -19.12 8.43 30.87
C GLU A 100 -18.75 8.94 29.48
N GLU A 101 -19.69 8.97 28.53
CA GLU A 101 -19.49 9.56 27.20
C GLU A 101 -19.23 11.07 27.27
N MET A 102 -19.98 11.80 28.11
CA MET A 102 -19.77 13.23 28.35
C MET A 102 -18.42 13.51 29.01
N GLU A 103 -18.05 12.76 30.05
CA GLU A 103 -16.75 12.89 30.72
C GLU A 103 -15.61 12.59 29.76
N TYR A 104 -15.76 11.57 28.92
CA TYR A 104 -14.80 11.24 27.89
C TYR A 104 -14.69 12.33 26.82
N ALA A 105 -15.81 12.88 26.36
CA ALA A 105 -15.84 14.00 25.41
C ALA A 105 -15.20 15.26 26.01
N GLU A 106 -15.47 15.55 27.28
CA GLU A 106 -14.86 16.65 28.03
C GLU A 106 -13.34 16.46 28.15
N ARG A 107 -12.88 15.25 28.49
CA ARG A 107 -11.46 14.90 28.55
C ARG A 107 -10.77 15.11 27.20
N LEU A 108 -11.41 14.70 26.10
CA LEU A 108 -10.90 14.90 24.75
C LEU A 108 -10.88 16.38 24.36
N ALA A 109 -11.92 17.14 24.73
CA ALA A 109 -11.99 18.59 24.50
C ALA A 109 -10.91 19.35 25.28
N GLU A 110 -10.65 18.95 26.53
CA GLU A 110 -9.56 19.48 27.34
C GLU A 110 -8.18 19.13 26.74
N ALA A 111 -8.01 17.90 26.24
CA ALA A 111 -6.81 17.53 25.49
C ALA A 111 -6.61 18.41 24.23
N ARG A 112 -7.67 18.71 23.49
CA ARG A 112 -7.64 19.65 22.34
C ARG A 112 -7.22 21.06 22.77
N LYS A 113 -7.78 21.59 23.87
CA LYS A 113 -7.42 22.91 24.40
C LYS A 113 -5.94 22.97 24.79
N ARG A 114 -5.45 21.97 25.52
CA ARG A 114 -4.03 21.86 25.89
C ARG A 114 -3.12 21.79 24.67
N GLU A 115 -3.51 21.00 23.67
CA GLU A 115 -2.77 20.90 22.40
C GLU A 115 -2.74 22.25 21.66
N ALA A 116 -3.87 22.96 21.55
CA ALA A 116 -3.93 24.26 20.89
C ALA A 116 -3.02 25.30 21.58
N VAL A 117 -2.99 25.31 22.91
CA VAL A 117 -2.08 26.17 23.69
C VAL A 117 -0.62 25.81 23.42
N MET A 118 -0.26 24.52 23.44
CA MET A 118 1.10 24.06 23.12
C MET A 118 1.50 24.40 21.69
N ARG A 119 0.60 24.24 20.71
CA ARG A 119 0.83 24.58 19.30
C ARG A 119 1.03 26.07 19.09
N ARG A 120 0.25 26.93 19.76
CA ARG A 120 0.44 28.39 19.75
C ARG A 120 1.80 28.77 20.38
N ALA A 121 2.17 28.16 21.50
CA ALA A 121 3.47 28.36 22.14
C ALA A 121 4.66 27.87 21.30
N ALA A 122 4.48 26.80 20.52
CA ALA A 122 5.48 26.26 19.60
C ALA A 122 5.67 27.15 18.36
N LYS A 123 4.59 27.70 17.78
CA LYS A 123 4.66 28.67 16.67
C LYS A 123 5.42 29.95 17.04
N GLY A 124 5.35 30.39 18.30
CA GLY A 124 6.10 31.55 18.83
C GLY A 124 7.59 31.32 19.08
N ARG A 125 8.09 30.08 18.98
CA ARG A 125 9.50 29.73 19.19
C ARG A 125 10.13 29.23 17.89
N VAL A 126 10.63 30.16 17.06
CA VAL A 126 11.63 29.83 16.03
C VAL A 126 12.91 29.36 16.75
N ARG A 127 13.04 28.06 16.99
CA ARG A 127 14.19 27.51 17.72
C ARG A 127 15.35 27.23 16.80
N LYS A 128 16.41 28.02 17.03
CA LYS A 128 17.83 27.66 16.86
C LYS A 128 18.05 26.20 17.29
N ARG A 129 18.47 25.37 16.34
CA ARG A 129 18.81 23.95 16.53
C ARG A 129 19.83 23.81 17.67
N MET A 130 19.42 23.20 18.79
CA MET A 130 20.35 22.87 19.88
C MET A 130 21.28 21.74 19.43
N LYS A 131 22.59 21.98 19.57
CA LYS A 131 23.66 21.01 19.32
C LYS A 131 23.69 20.05 20.52
N ALA A 132 23.44 18.76 20.28
CA ALA A 132 23.64 17.73 21.29
C ALA A 132 25.14 17.58 21.57
N GLU A 133 25.54 17.76 22.82
CA GLU A 133 26.87 17.39 23.31
C GLU A 133 26.95 15.87 23.42
N ALA A 134 27.95 15.30 22.76
CA ALA A 134 28.22 13.87 22.80
C ALA A 134 29.11 13.57 24.02
N GLU A 135 28.50 13.11 25.11
CA GLU A 135 29.24 12.46 26.20
C GLU A 135 29.72 11.09 25.72
N LYS A 136 31.05 10.91 25.71
CA LYS A 136 31.70 9.60 25.53
C LYS A 136 31.68 8.86 26.86
N GLU A 137 30.62 8.09 27.11
CA GLU A 137 30.69 7.02 28.10
C GLU A 137 31.37 5.79 27.51
N ASN A 138 32.40 5.34 28.22
CA ASN A 138 33.18 4.15 27.91
C ASN A 138 32.37 2.91 28.35
N VAL A 139 31.60 2.33 27.43
CA VAL A 139 30.79 1.13 27.74
C VAL A 139 31.73 -0.07 27.86
N GLY A 140 31.86 -0.57 29.09
CA GLY A 140 32.57 -1.79 29.43
C GLY A 140 32.07 -3.01 28.64
N ARG A 141 33.02 -3.90 28.36
CA ARG A 141 32.84 -5.20 27.69
C ARG A 141 31.87 -6.05 28.53
N ILE A 142 30.66 -6.28 28.02
CA ILE A 142 29.69 -7.21 28.63
C ILE A 142 30.06 -8.61 28.14
N ASP A 143 30.62 -9.44 29.03
CA ASP A 143 30.74 -10.87 28.79
C ASP A 143 29.34 -11.50 28.90
N PHE A 144 28.81 -11.97 27.76
CA PHE A 144 27.53 -12.66 27.69
C PHE A 144 27.74 -14.16 27.86
N GLU A 145 27.01 -14.78 28.78
CA GLU A 145 26.99 -16.24 28.94
C GLU A 145 26.35 -16.94 27.74
N ASP A 146 26.95 -18.05 27.30
CA ASP A 146 26.50 -18.90 26.19
C ASP A 146 25.04 -19.44 26.35
N SER A 147 24.45 -19.33 27.55
CA SER A 147 23.04 -19.70 27.84
C SER A 147 22.03 -18.83 27.08
N ALA A 148 22.37 -17.60 26.73
CA ALA A 148 21.49 -16.67 26.01
C ALA A 148 21.15 -17.12 24.57
N PHE A 149 21.95 -18.04 24.01
CA PHE A 149 21.81 -18.51 22.63
C PHE A 149 21.12 -19.87 22.48
N LEU A 150 20.66 -20.49 23.59
CA LEU A 150 19.89 -21.73 23.53
C LEU A 150 18.45 -21.48 23.05
N PRO A 151 17.79 -22.44 22.36
CA PRO A 151 16.40 -22.34 21.97
C PRO A 151 15.45 -22.35 23.19
N ASP A 152 14.30 -21.70 23.07
CA ASP A 152 13.28 -21.66 24.14
C ASP A 152 12.57 -23.04 24.29
N SER A 153 12.22 -23.46 25.52
CA SER A 153 11.67 -24.80 25.84
C SER A 153 10.25 -25.06 25.30
N ILE A 154 10.01 -26.28 24.81
CA ILE A 154 8.80 -26.71 24.09
C ILE A 154 7.66 -27.19 25.04
N ASP A 155 7.94 -27.39 26.33
CA ASP A 155 6.99 -28.01 27.26
C ASP A 155 6.01 -27.01 27.88
N GLY A 156 5.00 -26.62 27.10
CA GLY A 156 3.74 -26.04 27.54
C GLY A 156 2.63 -26.67 26.71
N ALA A 157 1.76 -27.47 27.36
CA ALA A 157 0.73 -28.28 26.71
C ALA A 157 -0.15 -27.47 25.74
N ALA A 158 -0.52 -28.14 24.65
CA ALA A 158 -1.45 -27.67 23.64
C ALA A 158 -2.79 -27.25 24.26
N GLN A 159 -2.93 -25.97 24.54
CA GLN A 159 -4.20 -25.29 24.75
C GLN A 159 -4.17 -24.10 23.79
N GLN A 160 -5.24 -23.97 22.99
CA GLN A 160 -5.37 -23.00 21.91
C GLN A 160 -5.12 -21.57 22.42
N ASP A 161 -3.89 -21.06 22.28
CA ASP A 161 -3.53 -19.67 22.54
C ASP A 161 -2.76 -19.14 21.32
N GLU A 162 -3.51 -18.69 20.31
CA GLU A 162 -3.03 -18.04 19.07
C GLU A 162 -2.41 -16.64 19.33
N ASP A 163 -1.39 -16.53 20.18
CA ASP A 163 -0.78 -15.24 20.57
C ASP A 163 0.76 -15.27 20.48
N ASP A 164 1.28 -15.43 19.25
CA ASP A 164 2.68 -15.79 18.98
C ASP A 164 3.57 -14.64 18.46
N ASN A 165 3.72 -13.58 19.25
CA ASN A 165 4.83 -12.61 19.01
C ASN A 165 5.42 -11.96 20.27
N ILE A 166 5.14 -12.52 21.44
CA ILE A 166 5.48 -11.93 22.73
C ILE A 166 6.44 -12.87 23.49
N SER A 167 7.50 -12.34 24.10
CA SER A 167 8.44 -13.12 24.94
C SER A 167 7.71 -13.66 26.18
N PRO A 168 8.06 -14.84 26.72
CA PRO A 168 7.52 -15.32 28.01
C PRO A 168 7.68 -14.31 29.14
N ALA A 169 8.73 -13.48 29.12
CA ALA A 169 8.93 -12.39 30.07
C ALA A 169 7.93 -11.24 29.86
N VAL A 170 7.49 -11.00 28.62
CA VAL A 170 6.48 -10.00 28.28
C VAL A 170 5.06 -10.57 28.49
N ARG A 171 4.83 -11.89 28.30
CA ARG A 171 3.62 -12.57 28.79
C ARG A 171 3.55 -12.56 30.30
N ALA A 172 4.65 -12.77 31.02
CA ALA A 172 4.71 -12.65 32.47
C ALA A 172 4.54 -11.19 32.94
N LEU A 173 4.96 -10.21 32.13
CA LEU A 173 4.71 -8.79 32.37
C LEU A 173 3.23 -8.45 32.12
N MET A 174 2.62 -8.98 31.05
CA MET A 174 1.21 -8.83 30.72
C MET A 174 0.31 -9.57 31.72
N GLN A 175 0.66 -10.78 32.14
CA GLN A 175 -0.02 -11.51 33.23
C GLN A 175 0.22 -10.88 34.59
N LYS A 176 1.36 -10.21 34.84
CA LYS A 176 1.52 -9.37 36.03
C LYS A 176 0.68 -8.08 35.91
N LEU A 177 0.50 -7.55 34.70
CA LEU A 177 -0.40 -6.43 34.40
C LEU A 177 -1.88 -6.83 34.56
N GLU A 178 -2.23 -8.06 34.20
CA GLU A 178 -3.58 -8.65 34.35
C GLU A 178 -3.82 -9.13 35.78
N LYS A 179 -2.80 -9.65 36.48
CA LYS A 179 -2.89 -9.90 37.92
C LYS A 179 -2.90 -8.60 38.72
N SER A 180 -2.31 -7.50 38.23
CA SER A 180 -2.57 -6.17 38.79
C SER A 180 -3.96 -5.64 38.39
N LYS A 181 -4.56 -6.05 37.27
CA LYS A 181 -6.01 -5.84 37.05
C LYS A 181 -6.86 -6.61 38.08
N ALA A 182 -6.44 -7.81 38.48
CA ALA A 182 -7.17 -8.65 39.45
C ALA A 182 -6.93 -8.23 40.92
N ALA A 183 -5.73 -7.79 41.28
CA ALA A 183 -5.35 -7.39 42.63
C ALA A 183 -5.70 -5.93 42.95
N THR A 184 -5.88 -5.08 41.94
CA THR A 184 -6.36 -3.69 42.07
C THR A 184 -7.86 -3.59 41.74
N SER A 185 -8.60 -4.69 41.94
CA SER A 185 -10.05 -4.78 41.72
C SER A 185 -10.90 -4.03 42.77
N SER A 186 -10.28 -3.17 43.57
CA SER A 186 -10.98 -2.17 44.38
C SER A 186 -11.04 -0.77 43.75
N SER A 187 -10.48 -0.56 42.54
CA SER A 187 -10.69 0.68 41.78
C SER A 187 -10.80 0.44 40.27
N THR A 188 -12.05 0.36 39.78
CA THR A 188 -12.53 0.77 38.45
C THR A 188 -11.52 0.76 37.30
N THR A 189 -11.40 -0.36 36.58
CA THR A 189 -11.02 -0.36 35.16
C THR A 189 -11.91 -1.35 34.42
N GLU A 190 -13.09 -0.86 34.03
CA GLU A 190 -13.98 -1.53 33.11
C GLU A 190 -13.29 -1.73 31.75
N ALA A 191 -13.57 -2.84 31.07
CA ALA A 191 -13.08 -3.06 29.72
C ALA A 191 -13.58 -1.93 28.81
N GLU A 192 -12.66 -1.11 28.28
CA GLU A 192 -13.02 0.07 27.50
C GLU A 192 -13.90 -0.31 26.30
N PRO A 193 -15.07 0.36 26.11
CA PRO A 193 -16.03 -0.02 25.08
C PRO A 193 -15.44 0.19 23.68
N THR A 194 -15.45 -0.88 22.88
CA THR A 194 -15.05 -0.82 21.46
C THR A 194 -16.17 -0.19 20.64
N CYS A 195 -15.83 0.77 19.78
CA CYS A 195 -16.78 1.37 18.84
C CYS A 195 -16.70 0.73 17.45
N THR A 196 -17.74 0.92 16.63
CA THR A 196 -17.71 0.64 15.18
C THR A 196 -16.68 1.53 14.49
N LYS A 197 -15.86 0.94 13.61
CA LYS A 197 -14.69 1.57 13.01
C LYS A 197 -14.72 1.46 11.49
N ILE A 198 -14.09 2.44 10.86
CA ILE A 198 -13.73 2.40 9.44
C ILE A 198 -12.22 2.18 9.35
N TYR A 199 -11.82 1.08 8.73
CA TYR A 199 -10.44 0.82 8.36
C TYR A 199 -10.21 1.38 6.95
N TYR A 200 -9.46 2.47 6.86
CA TYR A 200 -9.05 3.05 5.58
C TYR A 200 -7.64 2.62 5.25
N THR A 201 -7.47 2.01 4.08
CA THR A 201 -6.18 1.50 3.64
C THR A 201 -5.77 2.03 2.28
N SER A 202 -4.47 2.24 2.12
CA SER A 202 -3.85 2.71 0.88
C SER A 202 -2.47 2.07 0.72
N ARG A 203 -1.90 2.19 -0.48
CA ARG A 203 -0.59 1.59 -0.82
C ARG A 203 0.57 2.20 -0.04
N THR A 204 0.61 3.53 0.14
CA THR A 204 1.73 4.23 0.79
C THR A 204 1.28 5.11 1.95
N HIS A 205 2.20 5.37 2.88
CA HIS A 205 1.96 6.31 3.98
C HIS A 205 1.75 7.75 3.52
N SER A 206 2.38 8.16 2.42
CA SER A 206 2.17 9.48 1.82
C SER A 206 0.72 9.66 1.35
N GLN A 207 0.09 8.61 0.81
CA GLN A 207 -1.33 8.65 0.45
C GLN A 207 -2.21 8.72 1.71
N LEU A 208 -1.89 7.98 2.77
CA LEU A 208 -2.63 8.06 4.04
C LEU A 208 -2.52 9.46 4.68
N ALA A 209 -1.37 10.14 4.56
CA ALA A 209 -1.23 11.52 5.00
C ALA A 209 -2.14 12.48 4.19
N GLN A 210 -2.30 12.24 2.88
CA GLN A 210 -3.26 13.00 2.05
C GLN A 210 -4.71 12.76 2.49
N VAL A 211 -5.08 11.55 2.90
CA VAL A 211 -6.41 11.23 3.44
C VAL A 211 -6.72 12.09 4.67
N LEU A 212 -5.75 12.31 5.55
CA LEU A 212 -5.93 13.20 6.71
C LEU A 212 -6.14 14.66 6.32
N HIS A 213 -5.46 15.13 5.28
CA HIS A 213 -5.68 16.47 4.76
C HIS A 213 -7.09 16.63 4.17
N GLU A 214 -7.58 15.62 3.44
CA GLU A 214 -8.96 15.62 2.93
C GLU A 214 -10.00 15.49 4.05
N LEU A 215 -9.72 14.70 5.08
CA LEU A 215 -10.57 14.56 6.27
C LEU A 215 -10.81 15.92 6.95
N ARG A 216 -9.75 16.73 7.10
CA ARG A 216 -9.83 18.07 7.71
C ARG A 216 -10.72 19.06 6.94
N LYS A 217 -11.04 18.77 5.67
CA LYS A 217 -11.95 19.59 4.87
C LYS A 217 -13.42 19.24 5.12
N LEU A 218 -13.73 18.05 5.63
CA LEU A 218 -15.12 17.62 5.80
C LEU A 218 -15.82 18.37 6.95
N ASN A 219 -17.07 18.77 6.72
CA ASN A 219 -17.92 19.38 7.74
C ASN A 219 -18.70 18.30 8.50
N ILE A 220 -17.97 17.40 9.19
CA ILE A 220 -18.57 16.29 9.91
C ILE A 220 -18.22 16.33 11.40
N SER A 221 -19.26 16.24 12.23
CA SER A 221 -19.13 15.97 13.66
C SER A 221 -19.72 14.59 13.95
N LEU A 222 -18.94 13.76 14.66
CA LEU A 222 -19.37 12.46 15.17
C LEU A 222 -19.65 12.50 16.67
N SER A 223 -19.52 13.66 17.33
CA SER A 223 -19.92 13.78 18.73
C SER A 223 -21.44 13.79 18.88
N PRO A 224 -21.97 13.34 20.04
CA PRO A 224 -23.35 13.57 20.40
C PRO A 224 -23.64 15.07 20.29
N SER A 225 -24.44 15.46 19.31
CA SER A 225 -25.04 16.79 19.34
C SER A 225 -25.97 16.79 20.54
N SER A 226 -25.72 17.67 21.50
CA SER A 226 -26.68 18.02 22.54
C SER A 226 -28.02 18.32 21.87
N VAL A 227 -29.04 17.57 22.27
CA VAL A 227 -30.45 17.97 22.34
C VAL A 227 -30.89 18.89 21.20
N VAL A 228 -31.50 18.32 20.16
CA VAL A 228 -32.50 19.06 19.39
C VAL A 228 -33.53 19.54 20.40
N SER A 229 -33.57 20.83 20.67
CA SER A 229 -34.65 21.45 21.44
C SER A 229 -35.94 21.19 20.68
N PHE A 230 -36.68 20.17 21.09
CA PHE A 230 -38.10 20.07 20.80
C PHE A 230 -38.81 21.21 21.51
N HIS A 231 -38.79 22.41 20.92
CA HIS A 231 -39.89 23.33 21.14
C HIS A 231 -41.08 22.83 20.32
N ARG A 232 -42.12 22.43 21.06
CA ARG A 232 -43.47 22.19 20.54
C ARG A 232 -43.91 23.41 19.73
N ASP A 233 -43.97 23.25 18.41
CA ASP A 233 -44.82 24.10 17.57
C ASP A 233 -46.24 23.54 17.60
N THR A 234 -47.03 24.06 18.54
CA THR A 234 -48.50 24.12 18.42
C THR A 234 -48.85 25.58 18.19
N ASP A 235 -48.96 25.99 16.93
CA ASP A 235 -50.19 26.58 16.38
C ASP A 235 -49.92 27.12 14.97
N GLY A 236 -50.90 26.87 14.09
CA GLY A 236 -50.82 27.26 12.70
C GLY A 236 -51.06 28.75 12.48
N THR A 237 -50.46 29.27 11.41
CA THR A 237 -51.15 30.06 10.38
C THR A 237 -50.21 30.29 9.21
N ALA A 238 -50.81 30.29 8.02
CA ALA A 238 -50.14 30.30 6.73
C ALA A 238 -49.64 31.69 6.30
N ALA A 239 -48.69 31.65 5.36
CA ALA A 239 -48.46 32.58 4.22
C ALA A 239 -47.14 33.40 4.23
N PRO A 240 -46.61 33.74 3.03
CA PRO A 240 -45.17 33.77 2.77
C PRO A 240 -44.62 35.17 2.41
N SER A 241 -43.32 35.41 2.59
CA SER A 241 -42.59 36.42 1.79
C SER A 241 -41.08 36.34 1.90
N SER A 242 -40.45 36.40 0.73
CA SER A 242 -39.10 36.86 0.42
C SER A 242 -38.67 38.14 1.13
N SER A 243 -37.38 38.25 1.50
CA SER A 243 -36.57 39.43 1.16
C SER A 243 -35.10 39.24 1.54
N CYS A 244 -34.26 39.53 0.56
CA CYS A 244 -32.84 39.82 0.68
C CYS A 244 -32.61 41.06 1.58
N THR A 245 -31.61 41.04 2.45
CA THR A 245 -31.02 42.28 2.98
C THR A 245 -29.50 42.13 3.17
N ASP A 246 -28.82 43.01 2.45
CA ASP A 246 -27.43 43.42 2.41
C ASP A 246 -26.89 43.87 3.80
N PRO A 247 -25.67 43.48 4.24
CA PRO A 247 -25.06 44.01 5.44
C PRO A 247 -24.08 45.14 5.10
N SER A 248 -24.51 46.39 5.24
CA SER A 248 -23.60 47.53 5.31
C SER A 248 -23.70 48.28 6.65
N ARG A 249 -22.51 48.55 7.21
CA ARG A 249 -22.16 49.41 8.37
C ARG A 249 -22.40 48.85 9.78
N LYS A 250 -21.30 48.39 10.38
CA LYS A 250 -20.84 48.91 11.69
C LYS A 250 -19.31 48.93 11.75
N ARG A 251 -18.77 50.16 11.79
CA ARG A 251 -17.37 50.45 12.17
C ARG A 251 -17.29 50.49 13.69
N GLY A 252 -16.24 49.90 14.26
CA GLY A 252 -15.79 50.24 15.60
C GLY A 252 -15.06 49.09 16.30
N LEU A 253 -13.76 49.29 16.48
CA LEU A 253 -12.82 48.64 17.41
C LEU A 253 -12.02 47.46 16.84
N GLU A 254 -10.75 47.78 16.57
CA GLU A 254 -9.63 46.90 16.29
C GLU A 254 -9.56 45.77 17.34
N GLY A 255 -9.76 44.54 16.88
CA GLY A 255 -9.49 43.31 17.59
C GLY A 255 -9.16 42.28 16.53
N ASP A 256 -7.95 41.72 16.63
CA ASP A 256 -7.33 40.81 15.67
C ASP A 256 -8.34 39.86 15.01
N GLU A 257 -8.44 39.97 13.68
CA GLU A 257 -9.11 39.00 12.82
C GLU A 257 -8.29 37.70 12.88
N ASP A 258 -8.68 36.77 13.76
CA ASP A 258 -8.35 35.35 13.68
C ASP A 258 -9.04 34.75 12.44
N GLU A 259 -8.59 35.13 11.23
CA GLU A 259 -8.82 34.36 10.01
C GLU A 259 -7.76 33.25 9.93
N ASP A 260 -8.19 32.02 9.61
CA ASP A 260 -7.42 30.78 9.41
C ASP A 260 -7.27 29.76 10.58
N GLU A 261 -8.31 29.52 11.39
CA GLU A 261 -8.43 28.22 12.10
C GLU A 261 -9.56 27.38 11.49
N PRO A 262 -9.26 26.33 10.69
CA PRO A 262 -10.29 25.51 10.07
C PRO A 262 -11.16 24.83 11.15
N PRO A 263 -12.46 24.62 10.90
CA PRO A 263 -13.37 23.99 11.87
C PRO A 263 -12.80 22.65 12.32
N ALA A 264 -12.74 22.44 13.64
CA ALA A 264 -12.14 21.25 14.22
C ALA A 264 -12.96 20.00 13.85
N VAL A 265 -12.41 19.15 12.98
CA VAL A 265 -13.02 17.87 12.63
C VAL A 265 -12.99 16.94 13.84
N ASP A 266 -14.18 16.60 14.35
CA ASP A 266 -14.39 15.80 15.56
C ASP A 266 -14.45 14.30 15.25
N VAL A 267 -13.42 13.79 14.57
CA VAL A 267 -13.30 12.37 14.20
C VAL A 267 -12.08 11.76 14.86
N ARG A 268 -12.31 10.81 15.77
CA ARG A 268 -11.25 10.07 16.47
C ARG A 268 -10.46 9.21 15.49
N THR A 269 -9.26 9.67 15.14
CA THR A 269 -8.45 9.08 14.06
C THR A 269 -7.10 8.62 14.56
N VAL A 270 -6.63 7.46 14.09
CA VAL A 270 -5.26 6.97 14.37
C VAL A 270 -4.57 6.49 13.10
N SER A 271 -3.31 6.89 12.93
CA SER A 271 -2.44 6.41 11.86
C SER A 271 -1.50 5.32 12.37
N LEU A 272 -1.54 4.15 11.74
CA LEU A 272 -0.69 3.00 12.08
C LEU A 272 0.51 2.90 11.14
N ALA A 273 1.67 2.57 11.70
CA ALA A 273 2.91 2.40 10.94
C ALA A 273 3.87 1.40 11.61
N SER A 274 4.94 1.07 10.89
CA SER A 274 5.99 0.18 11.40
C SER A 274 6.82 0.84 12.51
N ARG A 275 7.53 0.03 13.31
CA ARG A 275 8.46 0.56 14.33
C ARG A 275 9.54 1.44 13.72
N LYS A 276 9.98 1.13 12.49
CA LYS A 276 11.00 1.91 11.77
C LYS A 276 10.59 3.37 11.55
N GLN A 277 9.30 3.62 11.36
CA GLN A 277 8.76 4.96 11.15
C GLN A 277 8.38 5.66 12.46
N LEU A 278 7.86 4.92 13.45
CA LEU A 278 7.36 5.51 14.70
C LEU A 278 8.43 5.61 15.80
N CYS A 279 9.54 4.87 15.75
CA CYS A 279 10.51 4.88 16.85
C CYS A 279 11.08 6.28 17.10
N VAL A 280 11.00 6.77 18.34
CA VAL A 280 11.59 8.05 18.77
C VAL A 280 12.97 7.89 19.42
N ASN A 281 13.39 6.65 19.68
CA ASN A 281 14.66 6.37 20.32
C ASN A 281 15.81 6.44 19.32
N GLU A 282 16.55 7.55 19.34
CA GLU A 282 17.71 7.78 18.46
C GLU A 282 18.82 6.73 18.65
N LYS A 283 18.97 6.13 19.84
CA LYS A 283 19.92 5.03 20.08
C LYS A 283 19.55 3.77 19.27
N LEU A 284 18.26 3.57 18.98
CA LEU A 284 17.78 2.45 18.16
C LEU A 284 17.78 2.81 16.67
N LYS A 285 17.39 4.04 16.30
CA LYS A 285 17.45 4.51 14.91
C LYS A 285 18.87 4.56 14.34
N GLY A 286 19.85 4.93 15.18
CA GLY A 286 21.26 5.00 14.80
C GLY A 286 21.98 3.64 14.74
N LYS A 287 21.37 2.56 15.27
CA LYS A 287 21.92 1.21 15.19
C LYS A 287 21.61 0.59 13.82
N LYS A 288 22.60 -0.09 13.23
CA LYS A 288 22.49 -0.78 11.92
C LYS A 288 21.89 -2.19 12.01
N THR A 289 21.50 -2.62 13.20
CA THR A 289 20.77 -3.88 13.44
C THR A 289 19.27 -3.71 13.16
N ASP A 290 18.56 -4.82 12.99
CA ASP A 290 17.10 -4.80 12.82
C ASP A 290 16.43 -4.11 14.02
N LEU A 291 15.76 -2.99 13.74
CA LEU A 291 15.15 -2.13 14.75
C LEU A 291 14.07 -2.86 15.55
N ASP A 292 13.35 -3.78 14.91
CA ASP A 292 12.34 -4.60 15.57
C ASP A 292 12.95 -5.48 16.65
N GLU A 293 14.11 -6.07 16.38
CA GLU A 293 14.83 -6.93 17.32
C GLU A 293 15.44 -6.13 18.47
N ALA A 294 16.11 -5.02 18.14
CA ALA A 294 16.68 -4.15 19.16
C ALA A 294 15.59 -3.56 20.09
N CYS A 295 14.40 -3.28 19.55
CA CYS A 295 13.24 -2.85 20.35
C CYS A 295 12.76 -3.98 21.28
N ARG A 296 12.62 -5.21 20.78
CA ARG A 296 12.22 -6.37 21.59
C ARG A 296 13.20 -6.69 22.71
N GLN A 297 14.50 -6.56 22.45
CA GLN A 297 15.53 -6.77 23.47
C GLN A 297 15.32 -5.81 24.66
N LEU A 298 15.13 -4.51 24.39
CA LEU A 298 14.85 -3.51 25.43
C LEU A 298 13.50 -3.72 26.14
N LEU A 299 12.55 -4.42 25.52
CA LEU A 299 11.28 -4.81 26.17
C LEU A 299 11.47 -5.98 27.14
N SER A 300 12.46 -6.83 26.92
CA SER A 300 12.75 -8.00 27.77
C SER A 300 13.61 -7.67 29.00
N GLU A 301 14.31 -6.54 28.97
CA GLU A 301 15.19 -6.08 30.05
C GLU A 301 14.41 -5.30 31.13
N LYS A 302 14.90 -5.32 32.38
CA LYS A 302 14.29 -4.66 33.55
C LYS A 302 15.14 -3.49 34.05
N GLY A 303 14.52 -2.52 34.73
CA GLY A 303 15.21 -1.38 35.34
C GLY A 303 15.74 -0.38 34.31
N GLU A 304 16.93 0.19 34.55
CA GLU A 304 17.56 1.24 33.73
C GLU A 304 17.86 0.84 32.29
N LYS A 305 17.80 -0.47 31.97
CA LYS A 305 18.02 -0.98 30.62
C LYS A 305 16.77 -1.05 29.74
N ARG A 306 15.59 -0.72 30.29
CA ARG A 306 14.33 -0.64 29.53
C ARG A 306 14.32 0.57 28.61
N CYS A 307 13.48 0.53 27.56
CA CYS A 307 13.32 1.69 26.67
C CYS A 307 12.84 2.93 27.45
N PRO A 308 13.55 4.08 27.41
CA PRO A 308 13.19 5.28 28.18
C PRO A 308 11.83 5.87 27.81
N TYR A 309 11.37 5.62 26.59
CA TYR A 309 10.11 6.14 26.06
C TYR A 309 8.92 5.24 26.37
N LEU A 310 9.13 4.05 26.93
CA LEU A 310 8.04 3.18 27.36
C LEU A 310 7.89 3.30 28.88
N PRO A 311 6.87 4.03 29.37
CA PRO A 311 6.68 4.21 30.80
C PRO A 311 6.45 2.86 31.51
N PRO A 312 6.89 2.72 32.76
CA PRO A 312 6.61 1.55 33.58
C PRO A 312 5.11 1.47 33.93
N ALA A 313 4.67 0.30 34.41
CA ALA A 313 3.24 0.00 34.58
C ALA A 313 2.53 0.93 35.58
N ASP A 314 3.29 1.46 36.54
CA ASP A 314 2.91 2.47 37.53
C ASP A 314 2.68 3.87 36.94
N GLU A 315 3.24 4.17 35.76
CA GLU A 315 3.05 5.44 35.05
C GLU A 315 2.14 5.29 33.81
N GLU A 316 1.15 4.40 33.89
CA GLU A 316 0.23 4.10 32.80
C GLU A 316 -0.55 5.34 32.31
N THR A 317 -0.82 6.29 33.20
CA THR A 317 -1.49 7.56 32.89
C THR A 317 -0.80 8.32 31.75
N ARG A 318 0.53 8.30 31.66
CA ARG A 318 1.26 8.97 30.56
C ARG A 318 0.96 8.36 29.19
N MET A 319 0.70 7.05 29.13
CA MET A 319 0.30 6.39 27.89
C MET A 319 -1.15 6.69 27.52
N LEU A 320 -2.02 6.86 28.52
CA LEU A 320 -3.41 7.25 28.32
C LEU A 320 -3.50 8.72 27.88
N ASP A 321 -2.67 9.60 28.44
CA ASP A 321 -2.56 11.00 28.02
C ASP A 321 -2.09 11.09 26.55
N LEU A 322 -1.06 10.30 26.17
CA LEU A 322 -0.64 10.23 24.77
C LEU A 322 -1.77 9.71 23.87
N ARG A 323 -2.49 8.66 24.30
CA ARG A 323 -3.64 8.13 23.55
C ARG A 323 -4.68 9.22 23.31
N ASP A 324 -5.04 9.97 24.34
CA ASP A 324 -6.07 11.01 24.26
C ASP A 324 -5.58 12.17 23.37
N GLN A 325 -4.29 12.53 23.43
CA GLN A 325 -3.67 13.47 22.48
C GLN A 325 -3.70 12.98 21.03
N ILE A 326 -3.50 11.67 20.80
CA ILE A 326 -3.57 11.06 19.47
C ILE A 326 -4.99 11.16 18.90
N LEU A 327 -6.00 10.88 19.72
CA LEU A 327 -7.42 10.88 19.31
C LEU A 327 -8.01 12.29 19.24
N ALA A 328 -7.42 13.26 19.94
CA ALA A 328 -7.90 14.64 20.01
C ALA A 328 -7.91 15.31 18.65
N THR A 329 -6.84 15.19 17.88
CA THR A 329 -6.75 15.78 16.52
C THR A 329 -6.16 14.77 15.55
N PRO A 330 -6.68 14.67 14.30
CA PRO A 330 -6.15 13.74 13.31
C PRO A 330 -4.68 14.03 12.97
N LYS A 331 -3.78 13.10 13.32
CA LYS A 331 -2.33 13.20 13.14
C LYS A 331 -1.81 12.19 12.12
N ASP A 332 -0.92 12.65 11.24
CA ASP A 332 -0.10 11.79 10.39
C ASP A 332 1.08 11.20 11.21
N ILE A 333 1.86 10.34 10.58
CA ILE A 333 2.97 9.64 11.27
C ILE A 333 4.02 10.62 11.80
N GLU A 334 4.32 11.67 11.04
CA GLU A 334 5.33 12.67 11.40
C GLU A 334 4.85 13.50 12.60
N SER A 335 3.60 13.95 12.58
CA SER A 335 2.96 14.65 13.68
C SER A 335 2.85 13.77 14.93
N LEU A 336 2.51 12.48 14.77
CA LEU A 336 2.46 11.51 15.88
C LEU A 336 3.83 11.35 16.56
N VAL A 337 4.89 11.26 15.76
CA VAL A 337 6.27 11.17 16.27
C VAL A 337 6.64 12.44 17.03
N GLN A 338 6.28 13.61 16.51
CA GLN A 338 6.54 14.89 17.18
C GLN A 338 5.80 15.00 18.52
N THR A 339 4.48 14.74 18.55
CA THR A 339 3.69 14.75 19.79
C THR A 339 4.27 13.80 20.83
N ALA A 340 4.69 12.60 20.42
CA ALA A 340 5.25 11.62 21.34
C ALA A 340 6.67 11.99 21.83
N GLN A 341 7.46 12.73 21.03
CA GLN A 341 8.74 13.30 21.48
C GLN A 341 8.53 14.37 22.56
N GLU A 342 7.53 15.24 22.37
CA GLU A 342 7.15 16.28 23.33
C GLU A 342 6.68 15.66 24.65
N SER A 343 5.84 14.62 24.57
CA SER A 343 5.34 13.86 25.73
C SER A 343 6.32 12.83 26.29
N ARG A 344 7.51 12.65 25.68
CA ARG A 344 8.54 11.64 26.04
C ARG A 344 8.01 10.21 26.15
N THR A 345 7.08 9.85 25.28
CA THR A 345 6.37 8.55 25.27
C THR A 345 6.58 7.81 23.96
N CYS A 346 6.27 6.51 23.91
CA CYS A 346 6.46 5.69 22.72
C CYS A 346 5.24 5.77 21.79
N PRO A 347 5.34 6.38 20.59
CA PRO A 347 4.20 6.51 19.68
C PRO A 347 3.73 5.17 19.09
N TYR A 348 4.63 4.19 18.97
CA TYR A 348 4.25 2.85 18.48
C TYR A 348 3.26 2.15 19.42
N PHE A 349 3.50 2.20 20.74
CA PHE A 349 2.57 1.63 21.71
C PHE A 349 1.39 2.57 22.00
N GLY A 350 1.57 3.89 21.91
CA GLY A 350 0.51 4.88 22.07
C GLY A 350 -0.57 4.77 21.01
N SER A 351 -0.18 4.71 19.73
CA SER A 351 -1.11 4.51 18.60
C SER A 351 -1.89 3.20 18.71
N ARG A 352 -1.27 2.11 19.21
CA ARG A 352 -1.98 0.84 19.44
C ARG A 352 -3.06 0.94 20.50
N ARG A 353 -2.80 1.67 21.60
CA ARG A 353 -3.82 1.93 22.63
C ARG A 353 -4.98 2.78 22.11
N ALA A 354 -4.72 3.63 21.12
CA ALA A 354 -5.76 4.45 20.48
C ALA A 354 -6.70 3.66 19.55
N ILE A 355 -6.33 2.45 19.10
CA ILE A 355 -7.12 1.67 18.13
C ILE A 355 -8.53 1.37 18.66
N ALA A 356 -8.68 0.98 19.93
CA ALA A 356 -9.97 0.55 20.49
C ALA A 356 -11.06 1.64 20.38
N GLN A 357 -10.65 2.89 20.59
CA GLN A 357 -11.52 4.08 20.64
C GLN A 357 -11.52 4.90 19.35
N ALA A 358 -10.66 4.55 18.38
CA ALA A 358 -10.61 5.22 17.09
C ALA A 358 -11.83 4.84 16.23
N GLN A 359 -12.46 5.85 15.64
CA GLN A 359 -13.54 5.71 14.65
C GLN A 359 -12.98 5.50 13.24
N LEU A 360 -11.83 6.13 12.94
CA LEU A 360 -11.12 6.00 11.67
C LEU A 360 -9.69 5.50 11.92
N VAL A 361 -9.37 4.33 11.39
CA VAL A 361 -8.03 3.74 11.48
C VAL A 361 -7.38 3.75 10.11
N LEU A 362 -6.26 4.47 9.98
CA LEU A 362 -5.48 4.55 8.75
C LEU A 362 -4.32 3.55 8.80
N LEU A 363 -4.28 2.60 7.86
CA LEU A 363 -3.20 1.61 7.80
C LEU A 363 -2.79 1.24 6.35
N PRO A 364 -1.51 0.92 6.10
CA PRO A 364 -1.07 0.44 4.79
C PRO A 364 -1.56 -0.99 4.49
N TYR A 365 -1.56 -1.35 3.20
CA TYR A 365 -2.03 -2.67 2.71
C TYR A 365 -1.44 -3.86 3.46
N ASN A 366 -0.12 -3.86 3.73
CA ASN A 366 0.54 -4.98 4.39
C ASN A 366 -0.02 -5.26 5.79
N LEU A 367 -0.36 -4.22 6.55
CA LEU A 367 -0.95 -4.36 7.88
C LEU A 367 -2.39 -4.87 7.84
N LEU A 368 -3.13 -4.59 6.77
CA LEU A 368 -4.49 -5.09 6.58
C LEU A 368 -4.47 -6.54 6.06
N LEU A 369 -3.58 -6.88 5.13
CA LEU A 369 -3.65 -8.14 4.39
C LEU A 369 -2.95 -9.29 5.11
N GLN A 370 -1.92 -9.01 5.91
CA GLN A 370 -1.22 -10.03 6.68
C GLN A 370 -1.96 -10.32 7.99
N LYS A 371 -2.54 -11.52 8.13
CA LYS A 371 -3.23 -11.97 9.34
C LYS A 371 -2.39 -11.78 10.60
N THR A 372 -1.13 -12.22 10.56
CA THR A 372 -0.17 -12.07 11.68
C THR A 372 0.07 -10.62 12.09
N ALA A 373 -0.01 -9.67 11.15
CA ALA A 373 0.15 -8.25 11.45
C ALA A 373 -1.12 -7.67 12.11
N ARG A 374 -2.32 -8.09 11.68
CA ARG A 374 -3.60 -7.69 12.29
C ARG A 374 -3.68 -8.16 13.74
N GLU A 375 -3.44 -9.45 13.96
CA GLU A 375 -3.41 -10.08 15.30
C GLU A 375 -2.39 -9.39 16.20
N ALA A 376 -1.17 -9.19 15.70
CA ALA A 376 -0.11 -8.54 16.45
C ALA A 376 -0.43 -7.09 16.85
N MET A 377 -1.42 -6.44 16.24
CA MET A 377 -1.90 -5.10 16.60
C MET A 377 -3.24 -5.11 17.36
N GLY A 378 -3.91 -6.26 17.49
CA GLY A 378 -5.25 -6.36 18.07
C GLY A 378 -6.33 -5.78 17.16
N ILE A 379 -6.16 -5.91 15.83
CA ILE A 379 -7.16 -5.47 14.85
C ILE A 379 -8.17 -6.58 14.63
N ASP A 380 -9.39 -6.37 15.09
CA ASP A 380 -10.55 -7.20 14.78
C ASP A 380 -11.37 -6.54 13.65
N LEU A 381 -11.63 -7.30 12.58
CA LEU A 381 -12.39 -6.84 11.42
C LEU A 381 -13.89 -7.15 11.53
N THR A 382 -14.32 -7.87 12.57
CA THR A 382 -15.68 -8.41 12.71
C THR A 382 -16.70 -7.28 12.75
N GLY A 383 -17.60 -7.26 11.76
CA GLY A 383 -18.64 -6.24 11.66
C GLY A 383 -18.15 -4.82 11.32
N GLN A 384 -16.87 -4.67 10.95
CA GLN A 384 -16.25 -3.38 10.64
C GLN A 384 -16.31 -3.06 9.14
N VAL A 385 -16.14 -1.79 8.78
CA VAL A 385 -16.13 -1.34 7.38
C VAL A 385 -14.69 -1.16 6.89
N ILE A 386 -14.38 -1.71 5.72
CA ILE A 386 -13.04 -1.64 5.13
C ILE A 386 -13.10 -0.87 3.82
N VAL A 387 -12.30 0.19 3.72
CA VAL A 387 -12.14 1.01 2.51
C VAL A 387 -10.71 0.87 2.00
N VAL A 388 -10.56 0.25 0.84
CA VAL A 388 -9.28 0.08 0.13
C VAL A 388 -9.19 1.09 -1.00
N ASP A 389 -8.38 2.13 -0.82
CA ASP A 389 -8.11 3.13 -1.84
C ASP A 389 -6.85 2.78 -2.65
N GLU A 390 -6.87 3.12 -3.94
CA GLU A 390 -5.90 2.66 -4.95
C GLU A 390 -5.84 1.13 -5.11
N ALA A 391 -7.01 0.49 -5.05
CA ALA A 391 -7.18 -0.96 -5.12
C ALA A 391 -6.72 -1.60 -6.44
N HIS A 392 -6.37 -0.80 -7.46
CA HIS A 392 -5.81 -1.30 -8.72
C HIS A 392 -4.48 -2.06 -8.55
N ASN A 393 -3.75 -1.81 -7.45
CA ASN A 393 -2.52 -2.52 -7.07
C ASN A 393 -2.76 -3.68 -6.07
N LEU A 394 -3.99 -3.92 -5.66
CA LEU A 394 -4.28 -4.89 -4.60
C LEU A 394 -3.85 -6.31 -5.00
N VAL A 395 -4.23 -6.75 -6.20
CA VAL A 395 -3.88 -8.07 -6.73
C VAL A 395 -2.36 -8.27 -6.83
N SER A 396 -1.63 -7.30 -7.38
CA SER A 396 -0.17 -7.40 -7.49
C SER A 396 0.50 -7.39 -6.11
N THR A 397 -0.04 -6.62 -5.16
CA THR A 397 0.44 -6.61 -3.78
C THR A 397 0.21 -7.94 -3.07
N LEU A 398 -0.97 -8.53 -3.19
CA LEU A 398 -1.29 -9.85 -2.63
C LEU A 398 -0.34 -10.94 -3.16
N LEU A 399 -0.13 -10.98 -4.48
CA LEU A 399 0.78 -11.93 -5.11
C LEU A 399 2.23 -11.70 -4.64
N ALA A 400 2.67 -10.44 -4.54
CA ALA A 400 4.01 -10.11 -4.04
C ALA A 400 4.21 -10.51 -2.56
N LEU A 401 3.21 -10.31 -1.70
CA LEU A 401 3.25 -10.72 -0.29
C LEU A 401 3.34 -12.25 -0.12
N SER A 402 2.76 -13.00 -1.05
CA SER A 402 2.82 -14.47 -1.06
C SER A 402 4.06 -15.05 -1.76
N THR A 403 4.87 -14.20 -2.40
CA THR A 403 6.06 -14.63 -3.15
C THR A 403 7.29 -14.60 -2.26
N VAL A 404 8.03 -15.71 -2.22
CA VAL A 404 9.28 -15.82 -1.46
C VAL A 404 10.39 -16.30 -2.39
N ALA A 405 11.48 -15.54 -2.46
CA ALA A 405 12.65 -15.88 -3.25
C ALA A 405 13.81 -16.33 -2.35
N LEU A 406 14.44 -17.44 -2.71
CA LEU A 406 15.53 -18.06 -1.98
C LEU A 406 16.73 -18.26 -2.91
N PRO A 407 17.63 -17.25 -2.99
CA PRO A 407 18.89 -17.37 -3.72
C PRO A 407 19.78 -18.46 -3.11
N LEU A 408 20.49 -19.21 -3.95
CA LEU A 408 21.39 -20.28 -3.54
C LEU A 408 22.44 -19.80 -2.52
N ARG A 409 22.97 -18.59 -2.70
CA ARG A 409 23.92 -17.98 -1.75
C ARG A 409 23.32 -17.81 -0.35
N THR A 410 22.07 -17.34 -0.26
CA THR A 410 21.37 -17.17 1.02
C THR A 410 21.14 -18.52 1.67
N LEU A 411 20.72 -19.51 0.89
CA LEU A 411 20.50 -20.88 1.35
C LEU A 411 21.80 -21.53 1.87
N ALA A 412 22.89 -21.45 1.12
CA ALA A 412 24.21 -21.96 1.53
C ALA A 412 24.73 -21.25 2.79
N THR A 413 24.49 -19.94 2.91
CA THR A 413 24.86 -19.18 4.11
C THR A 413 24.03 -19.63 5.32
N ALA A 414 22.73 -19.85 5.16
CA ALA A 414 21.85 -20.35 6.22
C ALA A 414 22.27 -21.75 6.70
N LEU A 415 22.60 -22.64 5.76
CA LEU A 415 23.12 -23.97 6.06
C LEU A 415 24.43 -23.89 6.85
N ALA A 416 25.39 -23.09 6.42
CA ALA A 416 26.66 -22.91 7.13
C ALA A 416 26.47 -22.35 8.55
N GLN A 417 25.61 -21.34 8.72
CA GLN A 417 25.28 -20.77 10.02
C GLN A 417 24.66 -21.81 10.96
N LEU A 418 23.74 -22.62 10.45
CA LEU A 418 23.06 -23.66 11.20
C LEU A 418 24.02 -24.79 11.62
N SER A 419 24.92 -25.23 10.74
CA SER A 419 25.92 -26.25 11.04
C SER A 419 26.91 -25.78 12.11
N ILE A 420 27.42 -24.54 12.01
CA ILE A 420 28.31 -23.96 13.03
C ILE A 420 27.63 -23.92 14.41
N TYR A 421 26.35 -23.51 14.43
CA TYR A 421 25.58 -23.45 15.67
C TYR A 421 25.38 -24.85 16.26
N LEU A 422 25.00 -25.83 15.44
CA LEU A 422 24.81 -27.21 15.88
C LEU A 422 26.10 -27.82 16.43
N ASP A 423 27.25 -27.61 15.78
CA ASP A 423 28.53 -28.13 16.25
C ASP A 423 28.93 -27.54 17.61
N LYS A 424 28.70 -26.24 17.80
CA LYS A 424 29.03 -25.53 19.05
C LYS A 424 28.13 -25.97 20.21
N PHE A 425 26.82 -26.11 19.98
CA PHE A 425 25.83 -26.36 21.03
C PHE A 425 25.38 -27.82 21.13
N ARG A 426 26.02 -28.76 20.40
CA ARG A 426 25.62 -30.18 20.33
C ARG A 426 25.44 -30.87 21.69
N THR A 427 26.23 -30.50 22.70
CA THR A 427 26.19 -31.09 24.05
C THR A 427 25.20 -30.38 24.99
N ARG A 428 24.66 -29.24 24.59
CA ARG A 428 23.78 -28.39 25.42
C ARG A 428 22.34 -28.31 24.91
N LEU A 429 22.09 -28.77 23.69
CA LEU A 429 20.75 -28.83 23.10
C LEU A 429 19.97 -30.03 23.66
N SER A 430 18.67 -29.84 23.91
CA SER A 430 17.78 -30.97 24.22
C SER A 430 17.71 -31.92 23.02
N THR A 431 17.32 -33.17 23.28
CA THR A 431 17.14 -34.20 22.24
C THR A 431 16.12 -33.76 21.19
N ALA A 432 15.05 -33.08 21.59
CA ALA A 432 14.03 -32.54 20.70
C ALA A 432 14.57 -31.42 19.80
N HIS A 433 15.22 -30.40 20.37
CA HIS A 433 15.82 -29.30 19.59
C HIS A 433 16.88 -29.81 18.61
N ALA A 434 17.75 -30.72 19.06
CA ALA A 434 18.78 -31.34 18.22
C ALA A 434 18.16 -32.12 17.05
N LEU A 435 17.05 -32.83 17.26
CA LEU A 435 16.35 -33.55 16.21
C LEU A 435 15.77 -32.60 15.15
N HIS A 436 15.02 -31.56 15.55
CA HIS A 436 14.44 -30.60 14.62
C HIS A 436 15.51 -29.83 13.82
N LEU A 437 16.60 -29.42 14.47
CA LEU A 437 17.70 -28.74 13.80
C LEU A 437 18.45 -29.65 12.82
N ARG A 438 18.64 -30.94 13.13
CA ARG A 438 19.20 -31.91 12.18
C ARG A 438 18.28 -32.16 10.98
N ARG A 439 16.96 -32.23 11.20
CA ARG A 439 15.98 -32.31 10.11
C ARG A 439 16.02 -31.08 9.21
N LEU A 440 16.16 -29.89 9.80
CA LEU A 440 16.33 -28.64 9.06
C LEU A 440 17.64 -28.63 8.25
N VAL A 441 18.77 -29.06 8.82
CA VAL A 441 20.03 -29.23 8.06
C VAL A 441 19.82 -30.15 6.87
N ALA A 442 19.22 -31.32 7.07
CA ALA A 442 18.99 -32.28 5.99
C ALA A 442 18.13 -31.70 4.85
N LEU A 443 17.12 -30.88 5.19
CA LEU A 443 16.30 -30.17 4.22
C LEU A 443 17.12 -29.13 3.44
N LEU A 444 17.93 -28.31 4.13
CA LEU A 444 18.76 -27.29 3.48
C LEU A 444 19.85 -27.91 2.61
N GLU A 445 20.50 -28.98 3.05
CA GLU A 445 21.46 -29.75 2.24
C GLU A 445 20.82 -30.27 0.97
N ALA A 446 19.61 -30.84 1.06
CA ALA A 446 18.88 -31.33 -0.10
C ALA A 446 18.52 -30.20 -1.07
N LEU A 447 18.09 -29.03 -0.56
CA LEU A 447 17.78 -27.87 -1.40
C LEU A 447 19.03 -27.29 -2.08
N VAL A 448 20.18 -27.21 -1.39
CA VAL A 448 21.45 -26.76 -1.96
C VAL A 448 21.87 -27.72 -3.07
N ARG A 449 21.90 -29.02 -2.77
CA ARG A 449 22.26 -30.06 -3.73
C ARG A 449 21.36 -30.04 -4.95
N PHE A 450 20.05 -29.90 -4.76
CA PHE A 450 19.08 -29.81 -5.84
C PHE A 450 19.33 -28.58 -6.75
N ALA A 451 19.61 -27.41 -6.16
CA ALA A 451 19.94 -26.20 -6.93
C ALA A 451 21.26 -26.32 -7.70
N GLU A 452 22.28 -26.97 -7.11
CA GLU A 452 23.57 -27.23 -7.75
C GLU A 452 23.47 -28.25 -8.89
N GLU A 453 22.74 -29.36 -8.67
CA GLU A 453 22.45 -30.37 -9.69
C GLU A 453 21.66 -29.78 -10.85
N TRP A 454 20.67 -28.92 -10.57
CA TRP A 454 19.92 -28.21 -11.62
C TRP A 454 20.83 -27.30 -12.45
N ARG A 455 21.74 -26.56 -11.79
CA ARG A 455 22.73 -25.71 -12.47
C ARG A 455 23.65 -26.53 -13.38
N ALA A 456 24.09 -27.71 -12.93
CA ALA A 456 24.95 -28.61 -13.68
C ALA A 456 24.19 -29.39 -14.79
N GLY A 457 22.94 -29.74 -14.56
CA GLY A 457 22.06 -30.44 -15.51
C GLY A 457 21.67 -29.58 -16.72
N GLY A 458 21.58 -28.26 -16.53
CA GLY A 458 21.38 -27.31 -17.64
C GLY A 458 22.57 -27.23 -18.61
N THR A 459 23.74 -27.73 -18.24
CA THR A 459 24.89 -27.88 -19.15
C THR A 459 24.95 -29.22 -19.90
N SER A 460 24.11 -30.21 -19.56
CA SER A 460 24.20 -31.58 -20.09
C SER A 460 22.97 -32.07 -20.89
N ALA A 461 22.00 -31.20 -21.22
CA ALA A 461 20.92 -31.52 -22.16
C ALA A 461 21.36 -31.48 -23.65
N ALA A 462 22.51 -32.09 -23.95
CA ALA A 462 23.01 -32.37 -25.28
C ALA A 462 23.51 -33.82 -25.33
N SER A 463 22.60 -34.78 -25.27
CA SER A 463 22.93 -36.20 -25.44
C SER A 463 21.83 -36.98 -26.17
N ALA A 464 21.84 -36.88 -27.51
CA ALA A 464 21.54 -37.96 -28.47
C ALA A 464 21.96 -37.53 -29.90
N PRO A 465 22.35 -38.46 -30.80
CA PRO A 465 23.68 -38.43 -31.40
C PRO A 465 23.71 -37.98 -32.87
N GLY A 466 24.82 -37.36 -33.25
CA GLY A 466 25.22 -37.18 -34.64
C GLY A 466 26.61 -36.55 -34.70
N PRO A 467 27.62 -37.21 -35.28
CA PRO A 467 28.88 -36.55 -35.54
C PRO A 467 28.65 -35.68 -36.77
N GLU A 468 28.66 -34.36 -36.61
CA GLU A 468 29.30 -33.43 -37.56
C GLU A 468 29.03 -31.96 -37.22
N LYS A 469 30.13 -31.19 -37.24
CA LYS A 469 30.23 -29.72 -37.24
C LYS A 469 30.03 -29.01 -35.89
N ALA A 470 31.02 -29.21 -35.03
CA ALA A 470 31.34 -28.32 -33.92
C ALA A 470 32.07 -27.06 -34.41
N ALA A 471 31.36 -25.95 -34.56
CA ALA A 471 31.90 -24.60 -34.43
C ALA A 471 30.75 -23.58 -34.31
N SER A 472 30.77 -22.75 -33.25
CA SER A 472 29.96 -21.52 -33.04
C SER A 472 28.58 -21.57 -32.34
N ARG A 473 28.27 -22.54 -31.48
CA ARG A 473 27.12 -22.41 -30.55
C ARG A 473 27.56 -21.86 -29.18
N LYS A 474 27.17 -20.62 -28.86
CA LYS A 474 27.24 -20.06 -27.50
C LYS A 474 26.55 -21.03 -26.51
N PRO A 475 27.06 -21.20 -25.27
CA PRO A 475 26.39 -22.01 -24.25
C PRO A 475 25.00 -21.42 -23.98
N ARG A 476 23.96 -22.24 -24.17
CA ARG A 476 22.57 -21.85 -23.95
C ARG A 476 22.34 -21.88 -22.44
N GLU A 477 21.97 -20.75 -21.85
CA GLU A 477 21.65 -20.68 -20.43
C GLU A 477 20.52 -21.67 -20.10
N PRO A 478 20.58 -22.35 -18.93
CA PRO A 478 19.49 -23.21 -18.46
C PRO A 478 18.17 -22.44 -18.46
N GLY A 479 17.17 -22.93 -19.20
CA GLY A 479 15.83 -22.36 -19.18
C GLY A 479 15.21 -22.53 -17.79
N ALA A 480 14.38 -21.57 -17.35
CA ALA A 480 13.72 -21.67 -16.06
C ALA A 480 12.81 -22.91 -15.96
N GLU A 481 12.89 -23.62 -14.83
CA GLU A 481 12.07 -24.80 -14.54
C GLU A 481 10.96 -24.44 -13.54
N VAL A 482 9.77 -25.00 -13.72
CA VAL A 482 8.61 -24.79 -12.84
C VAL A 482 8.17 -26.14 -12.29
N LEU A 483 7.91 -26.19 -10.98
CA LEU A 483 7.49 -27.37 -10.24
C LEU A 483 6.32 -27.03 -9.32
N THR A 484 5.52 -28.03 -8.95
CA THR A 484 4.61 -27.94 -7.81
C THR A 484 5.36 -28.17 -6.49
N SER A 485 4.77 -27.76 -5.36
CA SER A 485 5.35 -28.06 -4.03
C SER A 485 5.56 -29.57 -3.82
N GLY A 486 4.59 -30.39 -4.27
CA GLY A 486 4.69 -31.85 -4.19
C GLY A 486 5.82 -32.44 -5.05
N GLU A 487 5.98 -31.95 -6.29
CA GLU A 487 7.08 -32.36 -7.17
C GLU A 487 8.45 -31.98 -6.62
N LEU A 488 8.59 -30.77 -6.05
CA LEU A 488 9.82 -30.36 -5.37
C LEU A 488 10.14 -31.34 -4.22
N MET A 489 9.17 -31.64 -3.36
CA MET A 489 9.39 -32.57 -2.24
C MET A 489 9.77 -33.98 -2.74
N GLY A 490 9.17 -34.44 -3.84
CA GLY A 490 9.54 -35.70 -4.49
C GLY A 490 10.98 -35.71 -5.01
N ARG A 491 11.44 -34.60 -5.60
CA ARG A 491 12.81 -34.47 -6.14
C ARG A 491 13.88 -34.28 -5.07
N LEU A 492 13.56 -33.69 -3.91
CA LEU A 492 14.48 -33.58 -2.77
C LEU A 492 14.84 -34.95 -2.16
N GLY A 493 14.16 -36.02 -2.56
CA GLY A 493 14.52 -37.41 -2.30
C GLY A 493 13.96 -37.98 -1.00
N ARG A 494 14.12 -39.30 -0.81
CA ARG A 494 13.54 -40.07 0.31
C ARG A 494 13.99 -39.58 1.70
N ARG A 495 15.16 -38.95 1.80
CA ARG A 495 15.72 -38.45 3.06
C ARG A 495 14.97 -37.22 3.60
N VAL A 496 14.35 -36.44 2.70
CA VAL A 496 13.48 -35.30 3.02
C VAL A 496 12.00 -35.70 3.10
N ALA A 497 11.61 -36.79 2.44
CA ALA A 497 10.23 -37.30 2.49
C ALA A 497 9.74 -37.68 3.91
N GLY A 498 10.65 -38.01 4.82
CA GLY A 498 10.34 -38.26 6.24
C GLY A 498 10.35 -37.01 7.12
N VAL A 499 10.63 -35.82 6.56
CA VAL A 499 10.69 -34.55 7.28
C VAL A 499 9.31 -33.89 7.24
N ASN A 500 8.64 -33.82 8.39
CA ASN A 500 7.39 -33.10 8.51
C ASN A 500 7.65 -31.58 8.50
N LEU A 501 7.33 -30.91 7.39
CA LEU A 501 7.52 -29.48 7.24
C LEU A 501 6.66 -28.65 8.22
N LEU A 502 5.47 -29.12 8.58
CA LEU A 502 4.59 -28.45 9.56
C LEU A 502 5.21 -28.47 10.96
N GLU A 503 5.85 -29.58 11.34
CA GLU A 503 6.61 -29.65 12.61
C GLU A 503 7.81 -28.71 12.60
N ILE A 504 8.55 -28.63 11.48
CA ILE A 504 9.67 -27.69 11.36
C ILE A 504 9.18 -26.24 11.41
N GLU A 505 8.08 -25.93 10.74
CA GLU A 505 7.49 -24.59 10.78
C GLU A 505 7.10 -24.21 12.22
N THR A 506 6.33 -25.07 12.88
CA THR A 506 5.89 -24.86 14.27
C THR A 506 7.09 -24.69 15.19
N TYR A 507 8.12 -25.53 15.01
CA TYR A 507 9.37 -25.46 15.75
C TYR A 507 10.12 -24.14 15.51
N LEU A 508 10.31 -23.72 14.27
CA LEU A 508 11.03 -22.49 13.93
C LEU A 508 10.35 -21.26 14.55
N ARG A 509 9.01 -21.22 14.51
CA ARG A 509 8.20 -20.18 15.13
C ARG A 509 8.33 -20.18 16.65
N ALA A 510 8.11 -21.34 17.29
CA ALA A 510 8.10 -21.46 18.75
C ALA A 510 9.49 -21.26 19.39
N SER A 511 10.50 -21.94 18.85
CA SER A 511 11.86 -21.96 19.41
C SER A 511 12.63 -20.66 19.20
N LYS A 512 12.18 -19.80 18.26
CA LYS A 512 12.85 -18.57 17.82
C LYS A 512 14.32 -18.79 17.45
N VAL A 513 14.68 -20.02 17.06
CA VAL A 513 16.06 -20.44 16.86
C VAL A 513 16.73 -19.70 15.71
N ALA A 514 15.97 -19.28 14.71
CA ALA A 514 16.46 -18.44 13.61
C ALA A 514 17.12 -17.15 14.11
N ARG A 515 16.54 -16.53 15.16
CA ARG A 515 17.07 -15.32 15.80
C ARG A 515 18.32 -15.62 16.62
N LYS A 516 18.31 -16.71 17.39
CA LYS A 516 19.44 -17.13 18.23
C LYS A 516 20.69 -17.44 17.39
N ILE A 517 20.50 -18.15 16.28
CA ILE A 517 21.57 -18.47 15.32
C ILE A 517 22.12 -17.19 14.70
N ALA A 518 21.25 -16.30 14.20
CA ALA A 518 21.66 -15.04 13.61
C ALA A 518 22.47 -14.17 14.60
N GLY A 519 21.99 -14.07 15.85
CA GLY A 519 22.67 -13.33 16.92
C GLY A 519 24.04 -13.93 17.28
N TYR A 520 24.12 -15.25 17.42
CA TYR A 520 25.38 -15.95 17.69
C TYR A 520 26.39 -15.75 16.55
N CYS A 521 25.97 -15.93 15.30
CA CYS A 521 26.84 -15.74 14.14
C CYS A 521 27.33 -14.29 14.00
N ALA A 522 26.45 -13.31 14.25
CA ALA A 522 26.85 -11.90 14.26
C ALA A 522 27.92 -11.63 15.32
N GLN A 523 27.74 -12.15 16.54
CA GLN A 523 28.71 -12.00 17.63
C GLN A 523 30.03 -12.72 17.35
N ALA A 524 29.98 -13.93 16.79
CA ALA A 524 31.16 -14.68 16.41
C ALA A 524 31.97 -13.97 15.30
N MET A 525 31.28 -13.39 14.32
CA MET A 525 31.90 -12.57 13.27
C MET A 525 32.47 -11.26 13.82
N GLU A 526 31.80 -10.60 14.76
CA GLU A 526 32.28 -9.39 15.42
C GLU A 526 33.56 -9.66 16.23
N LYS A 527 33.58 -10.75 17.01
CA LYS A 527 34.78 -11.22 17.73
C LYS A 527 35.94 -11.54 16.76
N ALA A 528 35.65 -12.12 15.59
CA ALA A 528 36.66 -12.43 14.58
C ALA A 528 37.13 -11.21 13.75
N ALA A 529 36.32 -10.15 13.67
CA ALA A 529 36.64 -8.94 12.91
C ALA A 529 37.60 -7.98 13.66
N GLY A 530 37.60 -8.01 14.99
CA GLY A 530 38.47 -7.14 15.80
C GLY A 530 38.21 -5.65 15.51
N GLN A 531 39.26 -4.86 15.29
CA GLN A 531 39.19 -3.43 14.96
C GLN A 531 39.28 -3.13 13.45
N ASP A 532 39.24 -4.13 12.57
CA ASP A 532 39.43 -3.93 11.12
C ASP A 532 38.21 -3.20 10.49
N PRO A 533 38.37 -1.95 10.03
CA PRO A 533 37.25 -1.13 9.55
C PRO A 533 36.58 -1.71 8.30
N LYS A 534 37.29 -2.49 7.46
CA LYS A 534 36.70 -3.12 6.27
C LYS A 534 35.84 -4.33 6.63
N LYS A 535 36.28 -5.13 7.61
CA LYS A 535 35.49 -6.27 8.12
C LYS A 535 34.28 -5.80 8.91
N LEU A 536 34.43 -4.76 9.73
CA LEU A 536 33.35 -4.08 10.43
C LEU A 536 32.33 -3.45 9.46
N ALA A 537 32.77 -2.84 8.36
CA ALA A 537 31.87 -2.32 7.32
C ALA A 537 31.11 -3.43 6.58
N LYS A 538 31.75 -4.59 6.32
CA LYS A 538 31.11 -5.78 5.72
C LYS A 538 30.07 -6.40 6.67
N LEU A 539 30.40 -6.51 7.96
CA LEU A 539 29.49 -6.92 9.03
C LEU A 539 28.30 -5.96 9.17
N ALA A 540 28.54 -4.66 9.11
CA ALA A 540 27.49 -3.64 9.16
C ALA A 540 26.53 -3.71 7.96
N ARG A 541 26.99 -4.14 6.78
CA ARG A 541 26.13 -4.40 5.61
C ARG A 541 25.32 -5.70 5.77
N LEU A 542 25.89 -6.73 6.40
CA LEU A 542 25.22 -8.00 6.66
C LEU A 542 24.18 -7.90 7.78
N GLY A 543 24.43 -7.10 8.82
CA GLY A 543 23.49 -6.88 9.93
C GLY A 543 22.26 -6.02 9.59
N ALA A 544 22.31 -5.28 8.47
CA ALA A 544 21.17 -4.52 7.94
C ALA A 544 20.25 -5.37 7.04
N ALA A 545 20.69 -6.56 6.63
CA ALA A 545 19.91 -7.48 5.80
C ALA A 545 19.10 -8.46 6.67
N THR A 546 17.95 -8.92 6.15
CA THR A 546 17.17 -9.98 6.79
C THR A 546 18.05 -11.21 7.00
N PRO A 547 18.11 -11.78 8.22
CA PRO A 547 18.94 -12.96 8.46
C PRO A 547 18.59 -14.11 7.49
N PRO A 548 19.59 -14.83 6.94
CA PRO A 548 19.36 -15.86 5.93
C PRO A 548 18.35 -16.94 6.36
N LEU A 549 18.38 -17.32 7.64
CA LEU A 549 17.49 -18.34 8.18
C LEU A 549 16.03 -17.88 8.31
N HIS A 550 15.75 -16.58 8.42
CA HIS A 550 14.39 -16.04 8.35
C HIS A 550 13.83 -16.09 6.91
N VAL A 551 14.68 -15.94 5.90
CA VAL A 551 14.26 -16.12 4.50
C VAL A 551 13.89 -17.57 4.24
N VAL A 552 14.67 -18.51 4.80
CA VAL A 552 14.37 -19.95 4.78
C VAL A 552 13.08 -20.26 5.53
N GLU A 553 12.88 -19.71 6.73
CA GLU A 553 11.66 -19.86 7.52
C GLU A 553 10.43 -19.42 6.71
N ASN A 554 10.47 -18.23 6.12
CA ASN A 554 9.39 -17.72 5.26
C ASN A 554 9.13 -18.63 4.05
N PHE A 555 10.18 -19.21 3.47
CA PHE A 555 10.06 -20.15 2.35
C PHE A 555 9.39 -21.47 2.78
N ILE A 556 9.74 -21.99 3.97
CA ILE A 556 9.10 -23.19 4.54
C ILE A 556 7.62 -22.91 4.83
N VAL A 557 7.29 -21.77 5.45
CA VAL A 557 5.90 -21.34 5.70
C VAL A 557 5.11 -21.25 4.38
N ALA A 558 5.72 -20.72 3.32
CA ALA A 558 5.07 -20.63 2.03
C ALA A 558 4.82 -22.02 1.40
N LEU A 559 5.73 -22.99 1.61
CA LEU A 559 5.56 -24.37 1.16
C LEU A 559 4.50 -25.13 1.98
N THR A 560 4.42 -24.91 3.30
CA THR A 560 3.46 -25.59 4.20
C THR A 560 2.03 -25.11 4.03
N ALA A 561 1.84 -23.87 3.55
CA ALA A 561 0.52 -23.36 3.14
C ALA A 561 -0.12 -24.18 1.99
N ALA A 562 0.58 -25.19 1.46
CA ALA A 562 0.11 -26.35 0.69
C ALA A 562 -1.24 -26.15 -0.02
N SER A 563 -1.19 -25.35 -1.08
CA SER A 563 -2.30 -25.18 -2.02
C SER A 563 -1.87 -25.67 -3.40
N ASP A 564 -2.81 -26.28 -4.14
CA ASP A 564 -2.62 -26.67 -5.54
C ASP A 564 -2.21 -25.48 -6.45
N ASP A 565 -2.42 -24.27 -5.95
CA ASP A 565 -2.18 -23.00 -6.62
C ASP A 565 -0.74 -22.47 -6.40
N GLY A 566 0.09 -23.15 -5.58
CA GLY A 566 1.50 -22.82 -5.39
C GLY A 566 2.43 -23.36 -6.48
N ARG A 567 3.39 -22.56 -6.93
CA ARG A 567 4.46 -22.96 -7.88
C ARG A 567 5.83 -22.61 -7.33
N VAL A 568 6.78 -23.49 -7.57
CA VAL A 568 8.20 -23.28 -7.31
C VAL A 568 8.92 -23.15 -8.64
N THR A 569 9.58 -22.01 -8.87
CA THR A 569 10.36 -21.74 -10.08
C THR A 569 11.85 -21.74 -9.75
N LEU A 570 12.65 -22.43 -10.55
CA LEU A 570 14.11 -22.34 -10.55
C LEU A 570 14.55 -21.50 -11.74
N SER A 571 15.37 -20.48 -11.47
CA SER A 571 15.92 -19.62 -12.51
C SER A 571 17.31 -19.13 -12.15
N ILE A 572 18.07 -18.65 -13.14
CA ILE A 572 19.34 -17.98 -12.91
C ILE A 572 19.12 -16.48 -12.93
N VAL A 573 19.38 -15.82 -11.80
CA VAL A 573 19.29 -14.37 -11.65
C VAL A 573 20.66 -13.85 -11.25
N ASN A 574 21.22 -12.92 -12.02
CA ASN A 574 22.57 -12.36 -11.81
C ASN A 574 23.69 -13.43 -11.71
N GLY A 575 23.56 -14.55 -12.44
CA GLY A 575 24.54 -15.64 -12.43
C GLY A 575 24.45 -16.60 -11.23
N GLU A 576 23.47 -16.42 -10.34
CA GLU A 576 23.18 -17.31 -9.21
C GLU A 576 21.83 -18.02 -9.43
N VAL A 577 21.72 -19.27 -8.94
CA VAL A 577 20.44 -20.00 -8.96
C VAL A 577 19.54 -19.43 -7.88
N GLU A 578 18.29 -19.16 -8.23
CA GLU A 578 17.24 -18.73 -7.32
C GLU A 578 16.10 -19.75 -7.34
N ILE A 579 15.70 -20.22 -6.15
CA ILE A 579 14.48 -21.00 -5.95
C ILE A 579 13.40 -20.04 -5.47
N LYS A 580 12.30 -19.92 -6.21
CA LYS A 580 11.25 -18.94 -5.92
C LYS A 580 9.91 -19.63 -5.77
N TYR A 581 9.25 -19.43 -4.63
CA TYR A 581 7.87 -19.84 -4.42
C TYR A 581 6.92 -18.70 -4.79
N GLN A 582 5.85 -19.02 -5.52
CA GLN A 582 4.80 -18.10 -5.91
C GLN A 582 3.43 -18.74 -5.71
N HIS A 583 2.55 -18.06 -5.02
CA HIS A 583 1.14 -18.42 -4.96
C HIS A 583 0.37 -17.73 -6.09
N LEU A 584 -0.38 -18.48 -6.90
CA LEU A 584 -1.05 -17.95 -8.08
C LEU A 584 -2.43 -17.35 -7.80
N ASN A 585 -3.04 -17.70 -6.66
CA ASN A 585 -4.41 -17.34 -6.30
C ASN A 585 -4.46 -16.20 -5.26
N PRO A 586 -4.73 -14.95 -5.66
CA PRO A 586 -4.77 -13.83 -4.71
C PRO A 586 -6.00 -13.85 -3.78
N ALA A 587 -7.05 -14.61 -4.11
CA ALA A 587 -8.30 -14.60 -3.34
C ALA A 587 -8.13 -15.20 -1.94
N THR A 588 -7.27 -16.20 -1.77
CA THR A 588 -7.06 -16.95 -0.51
C THR A 588 -6.72 -16.03 0.66
N TYR A 589 -5.78 -15.09 0.45
CA TYR A 589 -5.35 -14.14 1.47
C TYR A 589 -6.33 -13.00 1.71
N PHE A 590 -7.23 -12.74 0.76
CA PHE A 590 -8.23 -11.67 0.88
C PHE A 590 -9.59 -12.18 1.37
N GLN A 591 -9.82 -13.48 1.31
CA GLN A 591 -11.09 -14.12 1.66
C GLN A 591 -11.51 -13.83 3.10
N GLU A 592 -10.61 -14.03 4.07
CA GLU A 592 -10.86 -13.76 5.49
C GLU A 592 -11.27 -12.29 5.73
N VAL A 593 -10.63 -11.35 5.02
CA VAL A 593 -10.96 -9.91 5.14
C VAL A 593 -12.39 -9.65 4.65
N VAL A 594 -12.81 -10.32 3.58
CA VAL A 594 -14.13 -10.16 2.97
C VAL A 594 -15.23 -10.86 3.75
N GLU A 595 -14.95 -12.01 4.35
CA GLU A 595 -15.92 -12.78 5.14
C GLU A 595 -16.16 -12.16 6.52
N THR A 596 -15.11 -11.67 7.18
CA THR A 596 -15.19 -11.12 8.54
C THR A 596 -15.73 -9.68 8.57
N ALA A 597 -15.40 -8.87 7.56
CA ALA A 597 -15.85 -7.48 7.50
C ALA A 597 -17.35 -7.35 7.19
N ARG A 598 -17.98 -6.30 7.72
CA ARG A 598 -19.36 -5.93 7.36
C ARG A 598 -19.45 -5.61 5.88
N ALA A 599 -18.59 -4.72 5.39
CA ALA A 599 -18.57 -4.26 4.01
C ALA A 599 -17.13 -3.97 3.57
N VAL A 600 -16.83 -4.26 2.31
CA VAL A 600 -15.51 -4.02 1.70
C VAL A 600 -15.69 -3.15 0.47
N VAL A 601 -15.08 -1.98 0.48
CA VAL A 601 -15.08 -1.03 -0.64
C VAL A 601 -13.70 -1.03 -1.28
N LEU A 602 -13.61 -1.47 -2.54
CA LEU A 602 -12.40 -1.36 -3.36
C LEU A 602 -12.53 -0.16 -4.30
N ALA A 603 -11.78 0.90 -4.07
CA ALA A 603 -11.80 2.09 -4.91
C ALA A 603 -10.47 2.29 -5.65
N GLY A 604 -10.54 2.61 -6.95
CA GLY A 604 -9.35 2.89 -7.75
C GLY A 604 -9.62 3.77 -8.96
N GLY A 605 -8.59 4.49 -9.42
CA GLY A 605 -8.70 5.36 -10.60
C GLY A 605 -8.76 4.63 -11.93
N THR A 606 -8.27 3.40 -11.98
CA THR A 606 -8.09 2.61 -13.21
C THR A 606 -8.46 1.15 -12.97
N MET A 607 -9.66 0.92 -12.44
CA MET A 607 -10.14 -0.44 -12.12
C MET A 607 -10.63 -1.20 -13.37
N SER A 608 -10.83 -0.52 -14.50
CA SER A 608 -11.29 -1.15 -15.74
C SER A 608 -10.24 -2.09 -16.38
N PRO A 609 -10.63 -3.29 -16.85
CA PRO A 609 -11.96 -3.89 -16.71
C PRO A 609 -12.20 -4.43 -15.29
N ILE A 610 -13.32 -4.04 -14.67
CA ILE A 610 -13.68 -4.41 -13.29
C ILE A 610 -13.86 -5.94 -13.16
N SER A 611 -14.32 -6.60 -14.22
CA SER A 611 -14.49 -8.06 -14.30
C SER A 611 -13.21 -8.84 -13.97
N ASP A 612 -12.04 -8.28 -14.31
CA ASP A 612 -10.76 -8.92 -14.01
C ASP A 612 -10.48 -8.94 -12.50
N VAL A 613 -10.83 -7.86 -11.80
CA VAL A 613 -10.67 -7.76 -10.35
C VAL A 613 -11.66 -8.69 -9.66
N THR A 614 -12.91 -8.72 -10.11
CA THR A 614 -13.95 -9.57 -9.51
C THR A 614 -13.65 -11.06 -9.69
N ASN A 615 -13.20 -11.47 -10.88
CA ASN A 615 -12.88 -12.87 -11.17
C ASN A 615 -11.66 -13.38 -10.39
N GLN A 616 -10.69 -12.51 -10.11
CA GLN A 616 -9.47 -12.85 -9.37
C GLN A 616 -9.64 -12.80 -7.85
N LEU A 617 -10.36 -11.81 -7.30
CA LEU A 617 -10.45 -11.58 -5.85
C LEU A 617 -11.73 -12.08 -5.19
N PHE A 618 -12.86 -12.13 -5.92
CA PHE A 618 -14.17 -12.44 -5.34
C PHE A 618 -14.87 -13.68 -5.91
N PRO A 619 -14.15 -14.75 -6.31
CA PRO A 619 -14.84 -15.90 -6.89
C PRO A 619 -15.68 -16.71 -5.91
N PHE A 620 -15.45 -16.52 -4.62
CA PHE A 620 -16.20 -17.13 -3.52
C PHE A 620 -17.39 -16.25 -3.06
N VAL A 621 -17.51 -15.02 -3.56
CA VAL A 621 -18.56 -14.08 -3.15
C VAL A 621 -19.78 -14.24 -4.07
N PRO A 622 -21.00 -14.44 -3.53
CA PRO A 622 -22.21 -14.47 -4.33
C PRO A 622 -22.45 -13.16 -5.09
N ALA A 623 -22.99 -13.26 -6.30
CA ALA A 623 -23.23 -12.10 -7.17
C ALA A 623 -24.11 -11.02 -6.51
N GLU A 624 -25.03 -11.41 -5.63
CA GLU A 624 -25.93 -10.50 -4.89
C GLU A 624 -25.20 -9.61 -3.87
N ARG A 625 -24.05 -10.08 -3.35
CA ARG A 625 -23.21 -9.34 -2.42
C ARG A 625 -22.19 -8.46 -3.15
N LEU A 626 -22.02 -8.63 -4.47
CA LEU A 626 -21.03 -7.92 -5.26
C LEU A 626 -21.68 -6.81 -6.10
N THR A 627 -21.24 -5.58 -5.89
CA THR A 627 -21.70 -4.42 -6.66
C THR A 627 -20.54 -3.68 -7.28
N THR A 628 -20.83 -2.97 -8.38
CA THR A 628 -19.82 -2.18 -9.09
C THR A 628 -20.35 -0.80 -9.41
N PHE A 629 -19.47 0.20 -9.36
CA PHE A 629 -19.78 1.58 -9.72
C PHE A 629 -18.64 2.14 -10.55
N SER A 630 -18.96 2.88 -11.61
CA SER A 630 -17.97 3.54 -12.46
C SER A 630 -18.38 4.99 -12.65
N CYS A 631 -17.57 5.90 -12.11
CA CYS A 631 -17.73 7.33 -12.29
C CYS A 631 -17.33 7.72 -13.71
N GLY A 632 -18.11 8.62 -14.32
CA GLY A 632 -17.64 9.38 -15.48
C GLY A 632 -16.46 10.29 -15.12
N HIS A 633 -15.87 10.93 -16.12
CA HIS A 633 -14.86 11.96 -15.90
C HIS A 633 -15.52 13.33 -15.75
N ILE A 634 -14.93 14.19 -14.91
CA ILE A 634 -15.41 15.56 -14.66
C ILE A 634 -15.08 16.54 -15.80
N VAL A 635 -14.19 16.15 -16.71
CA VAL A 635 -13.62 17.04 -17.72
C VAL A 635 -14.50 17.02 -18.96
N PRO A 636 -14.82 18.19 -19.55
CA PRO A 636 -15.59 18.25 -20.77
C PRO A 636 -14.95 17.41 -21.88
N PRO A 637 -15.72 16.69 -22.71
CA PRO A 637 -15.17 15.88 -23.80
C PRO A 637 -14.32 16.67 -24.80
N ALA A 638 -14.56 17.99 -24.92
CA ALA A 638 -13.77 18.87 -25.77
C ALA A 638 -12.36 19.14 -25.22
N SER A 639 -12.15 19.07 -23.90
CA SER A 639 -10.87 19.37 -23.23
C SER A 639 -9.86 18.22 -23.33
N LEU A 640 -10.27 17.10 -23.90
CA LEU A 640 -9.44 15.94 -24.12
C LEU A 640 -9.46 15.53 -25.59
N GLN A 641 -8.30 15.45 -26.20
CA GLN A 641 -8.16 14.81 -27.50
C GLN A 641 -7.40 13.50 -27.34
N THR A 642 -7.96 12.39 -27.79
CA THR A 642 -7.26 11.11 -27.86
C THR A 642 -6.98 10.76 -29.31
N LEU A 643 -5.71 10.57 -29.66
CA LEU A 643 -5.24 10.37 -31.03
C LEU A 643 -4.42 9.09 -31.13
N VAL A 644 -4.83 8.16 -31.99
CA VAL A 644 -4.06 6.95 -32.34
C VAL A 644 -3.30 7.21 -33.63
N VAL A 645 -1.99 6.99 -33.62
CA VAL A 645 -1.13 7.18 -34.80
C VAL A 645 -0.68 5.82 -35.32
N LYS A 646 -1.19 5.43 -36.50
CA LYS A 646 -0.89 4.12 -37.12
C LYS A 646 0.39 4.12 -37.94
N LYS A 647 0.72 5.24 -38.59
CA LYS A 647 1.83 5.36 -39.53
C LYS A 647 2.70 6.58 -39.22
N GLY A 648 4.01 6.43 -39.41
CA GLY A 648 4.97 7.51 -39.25
C GLY A 648 5.02 8.45 -40.47
N PRO A 649 5.87 9.49 -40.44
CA PRO A 649 5.97 10.50 -41.49
C PRO A 649 6.34 9.95 -42.87
N LYS A 650 7.11 8.85 -42.91
CA LYS A 650 7.50 8.17 -44.15
C LYS A 650 6.49 7.10 -44.59
N GLY A 651 5.39 6.93 -43.86
CA GLY A 651 4.34 5.96 -44.17
C GLY A 651 4.54 4.57 -43.57
N SER A 652 5.65 4.30 -42.88
CA SER A 652 5.88 3.01 -42.21
C SER A 652 4.90 2.79 -41.06
N ALA A 653 4.49 1.54 -40.85
CA ALA A 653 3.58 1.20 -39.77
C ALA A 653 4.28 1.31 -38.41
N MET A 654 3.69 2.09 -37.50
CA MET A 654 4.19 2.26 -36.13
C MET A 654 3.76 1.05 -35.30
N GLN A 655 4.58 0.01 -35.24
CA GLN A 655 4.33 -1.18 -34.44
C GLN A 655 5.55 -1.54 -33.59
N PHE A 656 5.42 -1.44 -32.28
CA PHE A 656 6.51 -1.67 -31.32
C PHE A 656 6.42 -3.09 -30.72
N LYS A 657 6.50 -4.11 -31.58
CA LYS A 657 6.59 -5.53 -31.19
C LYS A 657 8.02 -5.86 -30.74
N PHE A 658 8.19 -6.94 -29.98
CA PHE A 658 9.52 -7.33 -29.49
C PHE A 658 10.55 -7.46 -30.63
N ASP A 659 10.15 -8.08 -31.74
CA ASP A 659 11.03 -8.30 -32.91
C ASP A 659 11.36 -7.00 -33.66
N SER A 660 10.45 -6.01 -33.66
CA SER A 660 10.64 -4.73 -34.34
C SER A 660 11.28 -3.65 -33.46
N ARG A 661 11.49 -3.91 -32.16
CA ARG A 661 12.06 -2.93 -31.23
C ARG A 661 13.53 -2.61 -31.48
N ASN A 662 14.25 -3.42 -32.25
CA ASN A 662 15.64 -3.14 -32.65
C ASN A 662 15.76 -2.53 -34.05
N ASP A 663 14.64 -2.30 -34.74
CA ASP A 663 14.64 -1.67 -36.05
C ASP A 663 14.99 -0.18 -35.92
N GLN A 664 16.15 0.19 -36.48
CA GLN A 664 16.64 1.56 -36.46
C GLN A 664 15.74 2.52 -37.26
N ASN A 665 15.06 2.04 -38.30
CA ASN A 665 14.15 2.87 -39.09
C ASN A 665 12.92 3.27 -38.28
N LEU A 666 12.34 2.33 -37.54
CA LEU A 666 11.21 2.58 -36.64
C LEU A 666 11.59 3.59 -35.54
N MET A 667 12.79 3.48 -34.97
CA MET A 667 13.29 4.44 -33.98
C MET A 667 13.49 5.83 -34.58
N ALA A 668 14.05 5.92 -35.79
CA ALA A 668 14.24 7.19 -36.48
C ALA A 668 12.89 7.86 -36.79
N GLU A 669 11.89 7.08 -37.23
CA GLU A 669 10.53 7.58 -37.46
C GLU A 669 9.85 8.04 -36.17
N LEU A 670 9.98 7.29 -35.07
CA LEU A 670 9.51 7.73 -33.76
C LEU A 670 10.12 9.10 -33.38
N GLY A 671 11.42 9.28 -33.59
CA GLY A 671 12.09 10.55 -33.34
C GLY A 671 11.52 11.70 -34.18
N GLN A 672 11.20 11.46 -35.45
CA GLN A 672 10.55 12.46 -36.32
C GLN A 672 9.10 12.76 -35.88
N VAL A 673 8.34 11.75 -35.47
CA VAL A 673 6.98 11.95 -34.91
C VAL A 673 7.05 12.88 -33.71
N LEU A 674 7.92 12.56 -32.74
CA LEU A 674 8.07 13.36 -31.53
C LEU A 674 8.61 14.76 -31.82
N PHE A 675 9.50 14.93 -32.79
CA PHE A 675 10.01 16.26 -33.17
C PHE A 675 8.90 17.17 -33.72
N ASN A 676 8.04 16.64 -34.57
CA ASN A 676 6.89 17.37 -35.10
C ASN A 676 5.89 17.70 -33.98
N PHE A 677 5.61 16.75 -33.10
CA PHE A 677 4.69 16.97 -32.00
C PHE A 677 5.24 17.95 -30.96
N ALA A 678 6.52 17.87 -30.62
CA ALA A 678 7.19 18.82 -29.74
C ALA A 678 7.16 20.26 -30.28
N SER A 679 7.02 20.45 -31.60
CA SER A 679 6.87 21.77 -32.20
C SER A 679 5.44 22.35 -32.06
N LEU A 680 4.43 21.50 -31.87
CA LEU A 680 3.03 21.90 -31.73
C LEU A 680 2.60 22.04 -30.26
N VAL A 681 3.03 21.10 -29.42
CA VAL A 681 2.63 21.00 -28.02
C VAL A 681 3.25 22.15 -27.20
N PRO A 682 2.45 23.00 -26.54
CA PRO A 682 2.96 24.02 -25.63
C PRO A 682 3.48 23.39 -24.33
N ALA A 683 4.33 24.12 -23.60
CA ALA A 683 4.77 23.72 -22.25
C ALA A 683 5.35 22.29 -22.17
N GLY A 684 4.87 21.46 -21.24
CA GLY A 684 5.34 20.11 -20.97
C GLY A 684 4.73 19.03 -21.86
N MET A 685 5.59 18.15 -22.36
CA MET A 685 5.22 16.91 -23.06
C MET A 685 5.84 15.71 -22.35
N VAL A 686 5.06 14.69 -22.03
CA VAL A 686 5.53 13.48 -21.35
C VAL A 686 5.41 12.29 -22.30
N VAL A 687 6.50 11.55 -22.49
CA VAL A 687 6.58 10.39 -23.38
C VAL A 687 6.84 9.15 -22.55
N PHE A 688 5.84 8.28 -22.48
CA PHE A 688 5.95 6.99 -21.82
C PHE A 688 6.41 5.92 -22.79
N VAL A 689 7.48 5.21 -22.44
CA VAL A 689 8.06 4.11 -23.20
C VAL A 689 7.94 2.77 -22.44
N PRO A 690 7.97 1.62 -23.12
CA PRO A 690 7.59 0.35 -22.49
C PRO A 690 8.65 -0.23 -21.53
N SER A 691 9.92 0.16 -21.63
CA SER A 691 10.98 -0.31 -20.71
C SER A 691 12.21 0.60 -20.73
N TYR A 692 13.01 0.54 -19.66
CA TYR A 692 14.33 1.21 -19.60
C TYR A 692 15.29 0.72 -20.68
N GLY A 693 15.26 -0.58 -21.00
CA GLY A 693 16.08 -1.14 -22.08
C GLY A 693 15.76 -0.47 -23.42
N PHE A 694 14.47 -0.36 -23.75
CA PHE A 694 14.04 0.32 -24.97
C PHE A 694 14.38 1.82 -24.96
N LEU A 695 14.20 2.50 -23.82
CA LEU A 695 14.59 3.90 -23.65
C LEU A 695 16.06 4.12 -23.98
N ASN A 696 16.95 3.32 -23.39
CA ASN A 696 18.39 3.44 -23.59
C ASN A 696 18.78 3.17 -25.05
N THR A 697 18.18 2.17 -25.69
CA THR A 697 18.44 1.88 -27.11
C THR A 697 17.99 3.03 -28.00
N VAL A 698 16.78 3.56 -27.79
CA VAL A 698 16.23 4.68 -28.57
C VAL A 698 17.10 5.94 -28.40
N MET A 699 17.48 6.27 -27.16
CA MET A 699 18.34 7.41 -26.87
C MET A 699 19.70 7.28 -27.56
N GLY A 700 20.34 6.10 -27.48
CA GLY A 700 21.62 5.85 -28.14
C GLY A 700 21.55 5.94 -29.67
N VAL A 701 20.44 5.51 -30.30
CA VAL A 701 20.24 5.66 -31.75
C VAL A 701 20.01 7.14 -32.13
N TRP A 702 19.26 7.89 -31.33
CA TRP A 702 19.01 9.31 -31.60
C TRP A 702 20.23 10.21 -31.36
N GLU A 703 21.08 9.84 -30.42
CA GLU A 703 22.37 10.52 -30.20
C GLU A 703 23.29 10.32 -31.40
N LYS A 704 23.47 9.08 -31.86
CA LYS A 704 24.30 8.76 -33.04
C LYS A 704 23.81 9.40 -34.34
N SER A 705 22.49 9.55 -34.50
CA SER A 705 21.89 10.13 -35.70
C SER A 705 21.71 11.65 -35.65
N GLY A 706 22.05 12.30 -34.54
CA GLY A 706 21.83 13.75 -34.32
C GLY A 706 20.36 14.15 -34.15
N LEU A 707 19.42 13.19 -34.10
CA LEU A 707 18.00 13.46 -33.86
C LEU A 707 17.75 13.99 -32.44
N LEU A 708 18.54 13.54 -31.47
CA LEU A 708 18.43 14.01 -30.09
C LEU A 708 18.73 15.50 -29.99
N GLU A 709 19.74 16.00 -30.71
CA GLU A 709 20.04 17.43 -30.73
C GLU A 709 18.97 18.25 -31.44
N ARG A 710 18.37 17.69 -32.49
CA ARG A 710 17.20 18.31 -33.12
C ARG A 710 16.01 18.39 -32.14
N LEU A 711 15.78 17.37 -31.31
CA LEU A 711 14.76 17.40 -30.27
C LEU A 711 15.09 18.43 -29.17
N ARG A 712 16.34 18.47 -28.70
CA ARG A 712 16.85 19.47 -27.75
C ARG A 712 16.71 20.90 -28.28
N SER A 713 16.80 21.07 -29.61
CA SER A 713 16.51 22.34 -30.28
C SER A 713 15.03 22.74 -30.27
N LYS A 714 14.12 21.92 -29.78
CA LYS A 714 12.68 22.25 -29.66
C LYS A 714 12.21 22.30 -28.22
N LYS A 715 12.67 21.36 -27.40
CA LYS A 715 12.34 21.24 -25.98
C LYS A 715 13.54 20.68 -25.20
N LYS A 716 13.74 21.12 -23.96
CA LYS A 716 14.76 20.51 -23.09
C LYS A 716 14.33 19.08 -22.76
N VAL A 717 15.23 18.12 -22.92
CA VAL A 717 14.93 16.68 -22.78
C VAL A 717 15.39 16.18 -21.42
N PHE A 718 14.47 15.57 -20.69
CA PHE A 718 14.71 14.88 -19.41
C PHE A 718 14.37 13.40 -19.56
N THR A 719 15.06 12.55 -18.79
CA THR A 719 14.86 11.10 -18.81
C THR A 719 14.74 10.57 -17.39
N GLU A 720 13.84 9.62 -17.17
CA GLU A 720 13.68 8.94 -15.89
C GLU A 720 14.97 8.20 -15.48
N PRO A 721 15.55 8.50 -14.31
CA PRO A 721 16.68 7.74 -13.78
C PRO A 721 16.20 6.39 -13.24
N GLN A 722 17.06 5.38 -13.29
CA GLN A 722 16.75 4.06 -12.70
C GLN A 722 16.75 4.12 -11.17
N GLU A 723 17.65 4.92 -10.59
CA GLU A 723 17.78 5.09 -9.15
C GLU A 723 16.68 5.99 -8.56
N SER A 724 16.23 5.68 -7.34
CA SER A 724 15.08 6.36 -6.71
C SER A 724 15.40 7.74 -6.15
N SER A 725 16.63 7.97 -5.71
CA SER A 725 17.06 9.26 -5.15
C SER A 725 16.94 10.40 -6.14
N ASP A 726 17.18 10.11 -7.42
CA ASP A 726 17.37 11.15 -8.43
C ASP A 726 16.06 11.55 -9.10
N VAL A 727 15.01 10.73 -8.95
CA VAL A 727 13.69 10.95 -9.56
C VAL A 727 13.09 12.29 -9.16
N GLU A 728 13.11 12.62 -7.86
CA GLU A 728 12.55 13.89 -7.35
C GLU A 728 13.31 15.11 -7.87
N THR A 729 14.62 15.00 -8.02
CA THR A 729 15.48 16.08 -8.54
C THR A 729 15.16 16.35 -10.01
N VAL A 730 15.11 15.31 -10.85
CA VAL A 730 14.78 15.43 -12.28
C VAL A 730 13.40 16.05 -12.49
N LEU A 731 12.42 15.70 -11.65
CA LEU A 731 11.07 16.27 -11.73
C LEU A 731 11.02 17.73 -11.35
N ARG A 732 11.75 18.12 -10.31
CA ARG A 732 11.82 19.52 -9.87
C ARG A 732 12.43 20.38 -10.98
N GLU A 733 13.49 19.89 -11.62
CA GLU A 733 14.12 20.56 -12.76
C GLU A 733 13.21 20.61 -13.98
N TYR A 734 12.51 19.52 -14.29
CA TYR A 734 11.50 19.47 -15.35
C TYR A 734 10.40 20.51 -15.13
N ALA A 735 9.82 20.54 -13.93
CA ALA A 735 8.77 21.48 -13.58
C ALA A 735 9.29 22.93 -13.66
N ALA A 736 10.48 23.22 -13.15
CA ALA A 736 11.08 24.56 -13.23
C ALA A 736 11.24 25.04 -14.68
N GLU A 737 11.67 24.16 -15.58
CA GLU A 737 11.82 24.48 -17.00
C GLU A 737 10.47 24.77 -17.68
N VAL A 738 9.45 23.97 -17.39
CA VAL A 738 8.09 24.18 -17.91
C VAL A 738 7.53 25.54 -17.47
N HIS A 739 7.67 25.89 -16.19
CA HIS A 739 7.17 27.17 -15.66
C HIS A 739 7.98 28.37 -16.16
N SER A 740 9.30 28.24 -16.32
CA SER A 740 10.18 29.29 -16.87
C SER A 740 9.81 29.67 -18.32
N ALA A 741 9.27 28.71 -19.09
CA ALA A 741 8.77 28.97 -20.43
C ALA A 741 7.51 29.87 -20.44
N ARG A 742 6.80 30.02 -19.32
CA ARG A 742 5.55 30.82 -19.21
C ARG A 742 5.80 32.31 -18.96
N THR A 743 6.85 32.67 -18.23
CA THR A 743 7.09 34.04 -17.73
C THR A 743 7.89 34.94 -18.67
N SER A 744 8.41 34.39 -19.77
CA SER A 744 9.27 35.15 -20.69
C SER A 744 8.45 35.75 -21.83
N ALA A 745 7.80 36.90 -21.57
CA ALA A 745 7.06 37.66 -22.59
C ALA A 745 7.98 38.38 -23.60
N ASP A 746 9.27 38.57 -23.27
CA ASP A 746 10.15 39.52 -23.98
C ASP A 746 11.55 38.97 -24.35
N GLY A 747 11.64 37.66 -24.64
CA GLY A 747 12.90 37.01 -25.02
C GLY A 747 12.74 35.88 -26.06
N PRO A 748 13.83 35.32 -26.62
CA PRO A 748 13.75 34.29 -27.65
C PRO A 748 12.93 33.10 -27.12
N LYS A 749 11.84 32.75 -27.82
CA LYS A 749 10.84 31.71 -27.48
C LYS A 749 11.42 30.60 -26.60
N LYS A 750 11.28 30.73 -25.27
CA LYS A 750 11.79 29.70 -24.36
C LYS A 750 10.98 28.42 -24.55
N ARG A 751 11.74 27.34 -24.69
CA ARG A 751 11.32 26.03 -25.17
C ARG A 751 10.82 25.24 -23.97
N GLY A 752 9.56 24.78 -23.99
CA GLY A 752 9.04 23.89 -22.95
C GLY A 752 9.86 22.60 -22.80
N ALA A 753 9.45 21.70 -21.91
CA ALA A 753 10.24 20.50 -21.60
C ALA A 753 9.60 19.21 -22.14
N LEU A 754 10.45 18.24 -22.45
CA LEU A 754 10.11 16.88 -22.86
C LEU A 754 10.64 15.91 -21.81
N LEU A 755 9.76 15.09 -21.22
CA LEU A 755 10.14 14.09 -20.22
C LEU A 755 9.90 12.68 -20.77
N PHE A 756 10.95 11.86 -20.83
CA PHE A 756 10.83 10.44 -21.12
C PHE A 756 10.72 9.66 -19.81
N ALA A 757 9.61 8.93 -19.66
CA ALA A 757 9.31 8.10 -18.51
C ALA A 757 9.02 6.65 -18.96
N VAL A 758 9.18 5.70 -18.05
CA VAL A 758 8.92 4.28 -18.33
C VAL A 758 7.56 3.88 -17.75
N VAL A 759 6.75 3.18 -18.54
CA VAL A 759 5.46 2.63 -18.09
C VAL A 759 5.69 1.57 -17.01
N GLY A 760 4.99 1.68 -15.87
CA GLY A 760 5.17 0.81 -14.70
C GLY A 760 6.38 1.17 -13.82
N ALA A 761 7.12 2.24 -14.14
CA ALA A 761 8.18 2.78 -13.29
C ALA A 761 7.66 3.88 -12.34
N LYS A 762 8.56 4.49 -11.56
CA LYS A 762 8.19 5.36 -10.42
C LYS A 762 7.46 6.63 -10.87
N LEU A 763 7.88 7.23 -11.98
CA LEU A 763 7.19 8.39 -12.58
C LEU A 763 5.77 8.06 -13.05
N SER A 764 5.53 6.81 -13.46
CA SER A 764 4.24 6.34 -13.95
C SER A 764 3.30 5.78 -12.89
N GLU A 765 3.74 5.66 -11.62
CA GLU A 765 2.93 5.15 -10.50
C GLU A 765 2.63 6.21 -9.43
N GLY A 766 3.57 7.11 -9.11
CA GLY A 766 3.49 7.97 -7.92
C GLY A 766 3.25 9.46 -8.13
N LEU A 767 3.33 9.98 -9.36
CA LEU A 767 3.45 11.42 -9.60
C LEU A 767 2.31 12.06 -10.39
N ASN A 768 2.12 13.35 -10.16
CA ASN A 768 1.05 14.15 -10.72
C ASN A 768 1.60 15.19 -11.70
N PHE A 769 1.14 15.14 -12.96
CA PHE A 769 1.41 16.17 -13.96
C PHE A 769 0.15 17.02 -14.13
N ALA A 770 -0.01 18.01 -13.25
CA ALA A 770 -1.11 18.95 -13.36
C ALA A 770 -0.79 20.05 -14.38
N ASP A 771 -1.81 20.50 -15.09
CA ASP A 771 -1.75 21.68 -15.94
C ASP A 771 -0.63 21.61 -17.00
N ASP A 772 0.24 22.63 -17.02
CA ASP A 772 1.26 22.85 -18.03
C ASP A 772 2.37 21.80 -17.96
N LEU A 773 2.45 21.04 -16.87
CA LEU A 773 3.39 19.94 -16.71
C LEU A 773 3.13 18.81 -17.72
N ALA A 774 1.91 18.65 -18.24
CA ALA A 774 1.64 17.64 -19.27
C ALA A 774 0.49 18.03 -20.20
N ARG A 775 0.73 18.94 -21.15
CA ARG A 775 -0.25 19.27 -22.19
C ARG A 775 -0.38 18.19 -23.26
N ALA A 776 0.67 17.39 -23.44
CA ALA A 776 0.57 16.12 -24.16
C ALA A 776 1.16 14.96 -23.36
N VAL A 777 0.45 13.84 -23.37
CA VAL A 777 0.96 12.54 -22.92
C VAL A 777 1.01 11.60 -24.11
N VAL A 778 2.20 11.09 -24.40
CA VAL A 778 2.44 10.16 -25.51
C VAL A 778 2.77 8.79 -24.95
N ILE A 779 2.02 7.76 -25.35
CA ILE A 779 2.30 6.37 -25.03
C ILE A 779 2.92 5.70 -26.25
N VAL A 780 4.19 5.29 -26.15
CA VAL A 780 4.92 4.60 -27.22
C VAL A 780 4.74 3.09 -27.07
N GLY A 781 4.11 2.47 -28.06
CA GLY A 781 3.90 1.02 -28.04
C GLY A 781 2.90 0.55 -26.99
N LEU A 782 2.85 -0.78 -26.82
CA LEU A 782 2.11 -1.45 -25.77
C LEU A 782 3.10 -2.12 -24.79
N PRO A 783 3.05 -1.82 -23.48
CA PRO A 783 3.97 -2.33 -22.46
C PRO A 783 3.62 -3.77 -22.06
N PHE A 784 3.56 -4.66 -23.05
CA PHE A 784 3.33 -6.07 -22.84
C PHE A 784 4.46 -6.71 -22.03
N ALA A 785 4.10 -7.45 -20.99
CA ALA A 785 5.03 -8.23 -20.20
C ALA A 785 5.67 -9.35 -21.05
N ASN A 786 6.83 -9.84 -20.61
CA ASN A 786 7.55 -10.88 -21.34
C ASN A 786 6.81 -12.24 -21.22
N LEU A 787 6.25 -12.74 -22.32
CA LEU A 787 5.61 -14.07 -22.37
C LEU A 787 6.57 -15.23 -22.13
N ALA A 788 7.88 -15.03 -22.30
CA ALA A 788 8.87 -16.05 -21.96
C ALA A 788 9.04 -16.22 -20.44
N SER A 789 8.57 -15.26 -19.64
CA SER A 789 8.64 -15.37 -18.18
C SER A 789 7.84 -16.60 -17.71
N PRO A 790 8.48 -17.52 -16.95
CA PRO A 790 7.79 -18.70 -16.42
C PRO A 790 6.61 -18.31 -15.53
N GLU A 791 6.75 -17.24 -14.76
CA GLU A 791 5.77 -16.75 -13.80
C GLU A 791 4.47 -16.34 -14.49
N LEU A 792 4.59 -15.60 -15.60
CA LEU A 792 3.45 -15.14 -16.37
C LEU A 792 2.75 -16.31 -17.08
N ARG A 793 3.52 -17.26 -17.63
CA ARG A 793 2.95 -18.46 -18.28
C ARG A 793 2.14 -19.28 -17.30
N GLU A 794 2.68 -19.54 -16.10
CA GLU A 794 1.95 -20.26 -15.06
C GLU A 794 0.70 -19.51 -14.60
N ARG A 795 0.80 -18.18 -14.47
CA ARG A 795 -0.36 -17.37 -14.09
C ARG A 795 -1.45 -17.42 -15.16
N MET A 796 -1.11 -17.31 -16.44
CA MET A 796 -2.07 -17.46 -17.54
C MET A 796 -2.71 -18.86 -17.54
N ALA A 797 -1.90 -19.92 -17.36
CA ALA A 797 -2.36 -21.29 -17.27
C ALA A 797 -3.28 -21.51 -16.04
N TYR A 798 -3.00 -20.86 -14.92
CA TYR A 798 -3.85 -20.90 -13.74
C TYR A 798 -5.21 -20.25 -13.99
N VAL A 799 -5.25 -19.03 -14.55
CA VAL A 799 -6.53 -18.35 -14.81
C VAL A 799 -7.39 -19.13 -15.81
N ASN A 800 -6.77 -19.73 -16.83
CA ASN A 800 -7.45 -20.63 -17.75
C ASN A 800 -8.08 -21.84 -17.03
N ARG A 801 -7.32 -22.52 -16.15
CA ARG A 801 -7.83 -23.63 -15.33
C ARG A 801 -8.93 -23.19 -14.37
N ALA A 802 -8.78 -22.01 -13.75
CA ALA A 802 -9.76 -21.45 -12.82
C ALA A 802 -11.10 -21.15 -13.52
N GLN A 803 -11.06 -20.62 -14.75
CA GLN A 803 -12.26 -20.38 -15.55
C GLN A 803 -12.96 -21.70 -15.92
N GLN A 804 -12.18 -22.71 -16.33
CA GLN A 804 -12.70 -24.05 -16.64
C GLN A 804 -13.39 -24.69 -15.42
N ARG A 805 -12.78 -24.61 -14.24
CA ARG A 805 -13.35 -25.11 -12.97
C ARG A 805 -14.70 -24.46 -12.62
N ARG A 806 -14.92 -23.21 -13.04
CA ARG A 806 -16.17 -22.48 -12.81
C ARG A 806 -17.27 -22.76 -13.85
N GLY A 807 -17.05 -23.71 -14.76
CA GLY A 807 -18.03 -24.06 -15.80
C GLY A 807 -18.21 -22.98 -16.89
N GLY A 808 -17.32 -21.98 -16.94
CA GLY A 808 -17.34 -20.95 -17.97
C GLY A 808 -16.68 -21.46 -19.24
N ALA A 809 -17.45 -22.02 -20.18
CA ALA A 809 -16.96 -22.21 -21.54
C ALA A 809 -16.64 -20.82 -22.15
N PRO A 810 -15.52 -20.63 -22.86
CA PRO A 810 -15.33 -19.42 -23.63
C PRO A 810 -16.50 -19.30 -24.61
N ALA A 811 -17.18 -18.15 -24.62
CA ALA A 811 -18.20 -17.87 -25.63
C ALA A 811 -17.61 -18.14 -27.02
N GLN A 812 -18.40 -18.62 -27.98
CA GLN A 812 -17.90 -18.98 -29.30
C GLN A 812 -17.14 -17.80 -29.95
N GLY A 813 -15.82 -17.94 -30.13
CA GLY A 813 -14.93 -16.87 -30.62
C GLY A 813 -14.27 -15.98 -29.56
N ALA A 814 -14.57 -16.17 -28.27
CA ALA A 814 -13.87 -15.51 -27.16
C ALA A 814 -12.50 -16.15 -26.91
N LYS A 815 -11.50 -15.32 -26.63
CA LYS A 815 -10.16 -15.78 -26.26
C LYS A 815 -10.16 -16.44 -24.89
N ASP A 816 -9.11 -17.21 -24.61
CA ASP A 816 -8.85 -17.77 -23.28
C ASP A 816 -8.62 -16.65 -22.24
N ALA A 817 -9.05 -16.85 -21.00
CA ALA A 817 -8.89 -15.83 -19.95
C ALA A 817 -7.43 -15.49 -19.64
N GLY A 818 -6.48 -16.38 -19.94
CA GLY A 818 -5.06 -16.13 -19.87
C GLY A 818 -4.62 -15.02 -20.82
N THR A 819 -5.02 -15.07 -22.10
CA THR A 819 -4.72 -13.98 -23.04
C THR A 819 -5.45 -12.70 -22.66
N GLU A 820 -6.67 -12.79 -22.13
CA GLU A 820 -7.40 -11.63 -21.64
C GLU A 820 -6.67 -10.96 -20.47
N LEU A 821 -6.21 -11.72 -19.47
CA LEU A 821 -5.38 -11.25 -18.36
C LEU A 821 -4.12 -10.55 -18.88
N TYR A 822 -3.42 -11.15 -19.83
CA TYR A 822 -2.20 -10.60 -20.40
C TYR A 822 -2.42 -9.23 -21.06
N GLU A 823 -3.50 -9.09 -21.82
CA GLU A 823 -3.91 -7.81 -22.40
C GLU A 823 -4.38 -6.81 -21.34
N ASN A 824 -5.09 -7.26 -20.31
CA ASN A 824 -5.58 -6.40 -19.22
C ASN A 824 -4.43 -5.84 -18.38
N MET A 825 -3.39 -6.63 -18.10
CA MET A 825 -2.18 -6.16 -17.41
C MET A 825 -1.50 -5.03 -18.20
N CYS A 826 -1.38 -5.19 -19.52
CA CYS A 826 -0.82 -4.17 -20.40
C CYS A 826 -1.64 -2.88 -20.38
N MET A 827 -2.97 -2.98 -20.55
CA MET A 827 -3.83 -1.81 -20.59
C MET A 827 -4.01 -1.12 -19.24
N LYS A 828 -3.95 -1.85 -18.12
CA LYS A 828 -3.92 -1.26 -16.78
C LYS A 828 -2.72 -0.32 -16.61
N ALA A 829 -1.52 -0.74 -17.03
CA ALA A 829 -0.32 0.10 -16.95
C ALA A 829 -0.41 1.34 -17.86
N VAL A 830 -0.97 1.19 -19.06
CA VAL A 830 -1.24 2.31 -19.98
C VAL A 830 -2.25 3.29 -19.37
N ASN A 831 -3.38 2.80 -18.85
CA ASN A 831 -4.44 3.61 -18.27
C ASN A 831 -3.94 4.39 -17.04
N GLN A 832 -3.09 3.78 -16.22
CA GLN A 832 -2.45 4.46 -15.08
C GLN A 832 -1.53 5.60 -15.52
N SER A 833 -0.80 5.41 -16.62
CA SER A 833 0.09 6.44 -17.16
C SER A 833 -0.71 7.61 -17.74
N ILE A 834 -1.80 7.31 -18.46
CA ILE A 834 -2.69 8.29 -19.09
C ILE A 834 -3.46 9.11 -18.04
N GLY A 835 -3.98 8.46 -16.99
CA GLY A 835 -4.78 9.11 -15.94
C GLY A 835 -4.03 10.17 -15.11
N ARG A 836 -2.76 10.43 -15.42
CA ARG A 836 -1.94 11.43 -14.71
C ARG A 836 -2.07 12.85 -15.25
N ALA A 837 -2.48 12.99 -16.51
CA ALA A 837 -2.46 14.23 -17.27
C ALA A 837 -3.61 15.20 -16.94
N ILE A 838 -4.68 14.71 -16.28
CA ILE A 838 -5.90 15.47 -16.09
C ILE A 838 -6.28 15.44 -14.61
N ARG A 839 -6.49 16.60 -13.99
CA ARG A 839 -6.69 16.68 -12.53
C ARG A 839 -7.90 17.44 -12.05
N HIS A 840 -8.38 18.42 -12.79
CA HIS A 840 -9.57 19.17 -12.41
C HIS A 840 -10.43 19.47 -13.63
N ARG A 841 -11.65 19.96 -13.39
CA ARG A 841 -12.65 20.22 -14.43
C ARG A 841 -12.17 21.15 -15.55
N GLY A 842 -11.29 22.10 -15.23
CA GLY A 842 -10.72 23.06 -16.18
C GLY A 842 -9.47 22.59 -16.91
N ASP A 843 -8.94 21.41 -16.57
CA ASP A 843 -7.71 20.89 -17.15
C ASP A 843 -7.94 20.31 -18.55
N TRP A 844 -6.89 20.28 -19.37
CA TRP A 844 -6.97 19.82 -20.75
C TRP A 844 -5.62 19.28 -21.24
N ALA A 845 -5.68 18.22 -22.04
CA ALA A 845 -4.49 17.56 -22.57
C ALA A 845 -4.79 16.80 -23.87
N SER A 846 -3.78 16.59 -24.70
CA SER A 846 -3.84 15.63 -25.80
C SER A 846 -3.16 14.30 -25.41
N LEU A 847 -3.88 13.20 -25.56
CA LEU A 847 -3.38 11.85 -25.37
C LEU A 847 -3.03 11.25 -26.73
N VAL A 848 -1.76 10.87 -26.93
CA VAL A 848 -1.27 10.33 -28.19
C VAL A 848 -0.84 8.87 -27.98
N LEU A 849 -1.50 7.95 -28.67
CA LEU A 849 -1.22 6.52 -28.62
C LEU A 849 -0.46 6.11 -29.88
N LEU A 850 0.85 5.91 -29.74
CA LEU A 850 1.76 5.55 -30.84
C LEU A 850 1.92 4.03 -30.96
N ASP A 851 0.90 3.35 -31.49
CA ASP A 851 0.99 1.98 -31.99
C ASP A 851 -0.26 1.66 -32.82
N ALA A 852 -0.11 1.06 -33.99
CA ALA A 852 -1.25 0.68 -34.82
C ALA A 852 -2.23 -0.28 -34.12
N ARG A 853 -1.80 -1.03 -33.11
CA ARG A 853 -2.64 -1.97 -32.34
C ARG A 853 -3.68 -1.27 -31.47
N TYR A 854 -3.50 0.01 -31.12
CA TYR A 854 -4.52 0.77 -30.38
C TYR A 854 -5.79 1.00 -31.18
N ALA A 855 -5.72 0.95 -32.52
CA ALA A 855 -6.89 1.04 -33.40
C ALA A 855 -7.74 -0.24 -33.41
N ALA A 856 -7.25 -1.36 -32.86
CA ALA A 856 -8.02 -2.58 -32.80
C ALA A 856 -9.13 -2.46 -31.73
N PRO A 857 -10.40 -2.81 -32.05
CA PRO A 857 -11.51 -2.69 -31.09
C PRO A 857 -11.24 -3.39 -29.76
N ARG A 858 -10.53 -4.52 -29.79
CA ARG A 858 -10.14 -5.27 -28.57
C ARG A 858 -9.30 -4.49 -27.57
N ILE A 859 -8.41 -3.60 -28.06
CA ILE A 859 -7.53 -2.78 -27.22
C ILE A 859 -8.25 -1.49 -26.86
N GLN A 860 -8.92 -0.88 -27.83
CA GLN A 860 -9.68 0.35 -27.65
C GLN A 860 -10.79 0.22 -26.59
N ASN A 861 -11.49 -0.92 -26.56
CA ASN A 861 -12.54 -1.19 -25.56
C ASN A 861 -12.01 -1.34 -24.13
N LYS A 862 -10.68 -1.51 -23.96
CA LYS A 862 -10.01 -1.59 -22.64
C LYS A 862 -9.51 -0.22 -22.16
N LEU A 863 -9.67 0.84 -22.96
CA LEU A 863 -9.48 2.21 -22.50
C LEU A 863 -10.65 2.60 -21.57
N PRO A 864 -10.41 3.47 -20.59
CA PRO A 864 -11.49 3.99 -19.74
C PRO A 864 -12.58 4.62 -20.59
N LYS A 865 -13.85 4.43 -20.21
CA LYS A 865 -15.01 4.87 -21.01
C LYS A 865 -14.98 6.36 -21.36
N TRP A 866 -14.42 7.19 -20.49
CA TRP A 866 -14.29 8.63 -20.72
C TRP A 866 -13.24 9.02 -21.77
N ILE A 867 -12.22 8.18 -21.97
CA ILE A 867 -11.24 8.31 -23.07
C ILE A 867 -11.79 7.67 -24.34
N GLY A 868 -12.34 6.45 -24.21
CA GLY A 868 -12.74 5.60 -25.33
C GLY A 868 -13.83 6.18 -26.23
N ARG A 869 -14.65 7.11 -25.74
CA ARG A 869 -15.73 7.74 -26.52
C ARG A 869 -15.24 8.64 -27.66
N ASN A 870 -14.09 9.30 -27.51
CA ASN A 870 -13.59 10.32 -28.44
C ASN A 870 -12.16 10.00 -28.94
N VAL A 871 -11.95 8.77 -29.40
CA VAL A 871 -10.65 8.35 -29.96
C VAL A 871 -10.62 8.60 -31.47
N ALA A 872 -9.79 9.55 -31.89
CA ALA A 872 -9.48 9.78 -33.31
C ALA A 872 -8.39 8.81 -33.77
N VAL A 873 -8.65 8.01 -34.80
CA VAL A 873 -7.67 7.10 -35.38
C VAL A 873 -7.15 7.74 -36.67
N ALA A 874 -5.89 8.17 -36.67
CA ALA A 874 -5.26 8.76 -37.85
C ALA A 874 -4.65 7.68 -38.74
N GLU A 875 -5.08 7.63 -40.00
CA GLU A 875 -4.56 6.69 -41.01
C GLU A 875 -3.21 7.15 -41.56
N THR A 876 -2.96 8.46 -41.55
CA THR A 876 -1.71 9.07 -42.01
C THR A 876 -1.13 10.00 -40.94
N PHE A 877 0.19 10.23 -40.99
CA PHE A 877 0.83 11.15 -40.07
C PHE A 877 0.37 12.61 -40.28
N GLY A 878 0.09 13.02 -41.52
CA GLY A 878 -0.42 14.36 -41.82
C GLY A 878 -1.78 14.63 -41.17
N GLU A 879 -2.67 13.63 -41.16
CA GLU A 879 -3.94 13.70 -40.44
C GLU A 879 -3.74 13.85 -38.92
N ALA A 880 -2.82 13.07 -38.34
CA ALA A 880 -2.48 13.17 -36.92
C ALA A 880 -2.01 14.58 -36.53
N VAL A 881 -1.12 15.18 -37.33
CA VAL A 881 -0.63 16.55 -37.15
C VAL A 881 -1.76 17.57 -37.28
N ARG A 882 -2.66 17.39 -38.26
CA ARG A 882 -3.81 18.29 -38.48
C ARG A 882 -4.78 18.29 -37.30
N GLU A 883 -5.16 17.10 -36.82
CA GLU A 883 -6.07 16.96 -35.68
C GLU A 883 -5.47 17.56 -34.41
N MET A 884 -4.20 17.28 -34.14
CA MET A 884 -3.51 17.82 -32.97
C MET A 884 -3.36 19.35 -33.07
N GLY A 885 -3.00 19.87 -34.25
CA GLY A 885 -2.94 21.30 -34.50
C GLY A 885 -4.28 22.01 -34.35
N ARG A 886 -5.39 21.38 -34.75
CA ARG A 886 -6.75 21.90 -34.54
C ARG A 886 -7.05 22.05 -33.05
N PHE A 887 -6.85 20.99 -32.27
CA PHE A 887 -7.09 20.98 -30.83
C PHE A 887 -6.32 22.08 -30.10
N TYR A 888 -5.01 22.20 -30.35
CA TYR A 888 -4.20 23.23 -29.69
C TYR A 888 -4.56 24.67 -30.11
N ARG A 889 -5.03 24.89 -31.35
CA ARG A 889 -5.51 26.21 -31.77
C ARG A 889 -6.81 26.58 -31.07
N GLU A 890 -7.76 25.65 -31.00
CA GLU A 890 -9.03 25.86 -30.28
C GLU A 890 -8.78 26.14 -28.79
N ARG A 891 -7.86 25.41 -28.16
CA ARG A 891 -7.49 25.62 -26.76
C ARG A 891 -6.80 26.96 -26.52
N ARG A 892 -5.95 27.41 -27.45
CA ARG A 892 -5.33 28.75 -27.39
C ARG A 892 -6.30 29.89 -27.66
N ALA A 893 -7.41 29.64 -28.38
CA ALA A 893 -8.44 30.64 -28.60
C ALA A 893 -9.43 30.74 -27.43
N ALA A 894 -9.56 29.66 -26.65
CA ALA A 894 -10.42 29.59 -25.47
C ALA A 894 -9.73 29.98 -24.15
N ALA A 895 -8.40 30.06 -24.14
CA ALA A 895 -7.56 30.50 -23.02
C ALA A 895 -7.10 31.94 -23.24
#